data_AF-A0AAN7CHU0-F1
#
_entry.id   AF-A0AAN7CHU0-F1
#
_cell.length_a   1.000
_cell.length_b   1.000
_cell.length_c   1.000
_cell.angle_alpha   90.00
_cell.angle_beta   90.00
_cell.angle_gamma   90.00
#
_symmetry.space_group_name_H-M   'P 1'
#
loop_
_entity.id
_entity.type
_entity.pdbx_description
1 polymer ?
#
loop_
_entity_poly.entity_id
_entity_poly.type
_entity_poly.pdbx_seq_one_letter_code
_entity_poly.pdbx_strand_id
1 'polypeptide(L)'
;MKSGDVKLYQQSTCQQVAPLAHGEPVGKLRFDTTSKYLASTGFKMLKMWATEGRLLWTVPNATLLSAISFTEDSKYLVTADRYGNINTLNTLDGSKVPAELSADSSRKTSLSQGGLWRVIVSADICPKSELIAVGYRGWPPQIWSIQQDVMIGTCNLSRDKPGVYIISISQLLFNPNPAFELLAVAYQDGELAIFDKWPGGHEIEAVSGDALTLASTVDGRTLASGDARGTIKLWDFETLSLLYWIKSSEIEVRSLAFSADGFRLYDIRDTKTKIWEPSALVGIVISEDSSVSDSVHGPVPVIGRDRELIDIERILAPPEAGCIFAGRDDGSVVVYGSTTGNMVSSLYSHGMHAFVRSLSWNYDMIASADVSNNIAVYGLRKAESSHWAVTSQAFEGNSGVDGVIQELLLHPASPLLLVVMGSSTKLFNIHKQTEVPLSVESHGGYQSCLWLSFASGPVVLLGARATEPVIDIFAPGAGGLEYQPAAVWNLGTNQTSVASRIKAISTDAAGDHIAVLLENNPTDPRAPGLLTYEVSRLSLPGSIRDHTATFEDATLTVPASVIKTFLGFHGTLLVFLDHEFWVKSIDLSKCKAIGTLESHIDWDFFVPKEWIWSNNGVDGVVTDAGTVVFPKEGELAVVRHALEWTFTANDVTEKEITPLRRTGTLDIASRGGGRGS
;
A
#
# COMPACT_ATOMS: atom_id res chain seq x y z
N MET A 1 4.07 -5.45 -17.67
CA MET A 1 3.98 -6.06 -19.03
C MET A 1 5.20 -6.91 -19.45
N LYS A 2 6.28 -7.04 -18.65
CA LYS A 2 7.53 -7.71 -19.09
C LYS A 2 7.49 -9.25 -19.11
N SER A 3 6.60 -9.90 -18.34
CA SER A 3 6.54 -11.39 -18.27
C SER A 3 5.68 -12.03 -19.37
N GLY A 4 4.77 -11.27 -19.98
CA GLY A 4 3.76 -11.81 -20.90
C GLY A 4 2.53 -12.40 -20.22
N ASP A 5 2.40 -12.23 -18.90
CA ASP A 5 1.18 -12.60 -18.18
C ASP A 5 0.17 -11.45 -18.23
N VAL A 6 -1.05 -11.77 -18.63
CA VAL A 6 -2.20 -10.86 -18.59
C VAL A 6 -3.17 -11.39 -17.54
N LYS A 7 -3.69 -10.53 -16.68
CA LYS A 7 -4.69 -10.91 -15.66
C LYS A 7 -6.00 -10.21 -15.99
N LEU A 8 -7.08 -10.99 -16.08
CA LEU A 8 -8.43 -10.48 -16.21
C LEU A 8 -9.05 -10.33 -14.84
N TYR A 9 -9.71 -9.20 -14.61
CA TYR A 9 -10.42 -8.89 -13.37
C TYR A 9 -11.87 -8.55 -13.68
N GLN A 10 -12.78 -8.93 -12.78
CA GLN A 10 -14.17 -8.52 -12.86
C GLN A 10 -14.29 -7.07 -12.36
N GLN A 11 -14.88 -6.19 -13.16
CA GLN A 11 -14.94 -4.74 -12.87
C GLN A 11 -15.60 -4.40 -11.53
N SER A 12 -16.66 -5.13 -11.13
CA SER A 12 -17.44 -4.83 -9.92
C SER A 12 -16.73 -5.27 -8.64
N THR A 13 -16.09 -6.44 -8.63
CA THR A 13 -15.51 -7.06 -7.44
C THR A 13 -13.99 -6.94 -7.36
N CYS A 14 -13.33 -6.53 -8.45
CA CYS A 14 -11.87 -6.59 -8.65
C CYS A 14 -11.29 -8.01 -8.44
N GLN A 15 -12.12 -9.05 -8.46
CA GLN A 15 -11.67 -10.43 -8.35
C GLN A 15 -11.05 -10.88 -9.68
N GLN A 16 -9.94 -11.60 -9.60
CA GLN A 16 -9.30 -12.17 -10.78
C GLN A 16 -10.21 -13.25 -11.39
N VAL A 17 -10.54 -13.09 -12.67
CA VAL A 17 -11.36 -14.03 -13.46
C VAL A 17 -10.48 -15.12 -14.05
N ALA A 18 -9.44 -14.73 -14.78
CA ALA A 18 -8.55 -15.68 -15.46
C ALA A 18 -7.16 -15.07 -15.70
N PRO A 19 -6.08 -15.85 -15.51
CA PRO A 19 -4.77 -15.52 -16.07
C PRO A 19 -4.68 -15.94 -17.54
N LEU A 20 -4.11 -15.09 -18.40
CA LEU A 20 -3.82 -15.38 -19.80
C LEU A 20 -2.31 -15.35 -20.02
N ALA A 21 -1.76 -16.45 -20.53
CA ALA A 21 -0.33 -16.57 -20.82
C ALA A 21 -0.03 -16.17 -22.27
N HIS A 22 0.26 -14.89 -22.50
CA HIS A 22 0.69 -14.44 -23.83
C HIS A 22 2.06 -15.03 -24.20
N GLY A 23 2.97 -15.16 -23.22
CA GLY A 23 4.27 -15.83 -23.37
C GLY A 23 5.39 -14.94 -23.94
N GLU A 24 5.10 -13.69 -24.24
CA GLU A 24 6.07 -12.64 -24.54
C GLU A 24 5.55 -11.29 -24.04
N PRO A 25 6.41 -10.26 -23.90
CA PRO A 25 5.96 -8.94 -23.44
C PRO A 25 4.80 -8.41 -24.28
N VAL A 26 3.70 -8.10 -23.62
CA VAL A 26 2.47 -7.61 -24.27
C VAL A 26 2.60 -6.12 -24.52
N GLY A 27 2.41 -5.70 -25.77
CA GLY A 27 2.44 -4.31 -26.21
C GLY A 27 1.08 -3.62 -26.18
N LYS A 28 0.03 -4.27 -26.71
CA LYS A 28 -1.33 -3.72 -26.71
C LYS A 28 -2.37 -4.77 -26.32
N LEU A 29 -3.42 -4.31 -25.67
CA LEU A 29 -4.61 -5.07 -25.31
C LEU A 29 -5.84 -4.31 -25.80
N ARG A 30 -6.79 -5.00 -26.42
CA ARG A 30 -8.10 -4.44 -26.79
C ARG A 30 -9.19 -5.46 -26.61
N PHE A 31 -10.25 -5.07 -25.92
CA PHE A 31 -11.51 -5.81 -25.91
C PHE A 31 -12.31 -5.49 -27.17
N ASP A 32 -13.17 -6.42 -27.56
CA ASP A 32 -14.20 -6.16 -28.57
C ASP A 32 -15.35 -5.32 -27.99
N THR A 33 -16.27 -4.87 -28.83
CA THR A 33 -17.40 -4.03 -28.40
C THR A 33 -18.34 -4.74 -27.44
N THR A 34 -18.36 -6.08 -27.45
CA THR A 34 -19.21 -6.89 -26.57
C THR A 34 -18.52 -7.40 -25.30
N SER A 35 -17.24 -7.08 -25.08
CA SER A 35 -16.41 -7.61 -23.98
C SER A 35 -16.37 -9.15 -23.90
N LYS A 36 -16.60 -9.82 -25.02
CA LYS A 36 -16.56 -11.29 -25.17
C LYS A 36 -15.17 -11.77 -25.60
N TYR A 37 -14.45 -10.93 -26.34
CA TYR A 37 -13.15 -11.24 -26.89
C TYR A 37 -12.11 -10.22 -26.45
N LEU A 38 -10.87 -10.69 -26.26
CA LEU A 38 -9.71 -9.86 -26.01
C LEU A 38 -8.64 -10.19 -27.04
N ALA A 39 -8.14 -9.16 -27.74
CA ALA A 39 -6.94 -9.24 -28.54
C ALA A 39 -5.73 -8.78 -27.72
N SER A 40 -4.64 -9.54 -27.78
CA SER A 40 -3.35 -9.19 -27.18
C SER A 40 -2.25 -9.28 -28.22
N THR A 41 -1.40 -8.26 -28.30
CA THR A 41 -0.25 -8.25 -29.20
C THR A 41 1.06 -8.29 -28.44
N GLY A 42 1.98 -9.13 -28.90
CA GLY A 42 3.37 -9.17 -28.48
C GLY A 42 4.30 -8.79 -29.62
N PHE A 43 5.59 -9.10 -29.44
CA PHE A 43 6.60 -8.79 -30.44
C PHE A 43 6.46 -9.67 -31.70
N LYS A 44 6.06 -10.94 -31.53
CA LYS A 44 6.02 -11.96 -32.58
C LYS A 44 4.64 -12.56 -32.80
N MET A 45 3.73 -12.42 -31.81
CA MET A 45 2.42 -13.05 -31.83
C MET A 45 1.29 -12.05 -31.57
N LEU A 46 0.22 -12.20 -32.35
CA LEU A 46 -1.10 -11.70 -32.02
C LEU A 46 -1.93 -12.90 -31.53
N LYS A 47 -2.55 -12.75 -30.37
CA LYS A 47 -3.41 -13.77 -29.76
C LYS A 47 -4.80 -13.24 -29.51
N MET A 48 -5.79 -14.09 -29.72
CA MET A 48 -7.19 -13.81 -29.42
C MET A 48 -7.68 -14.73 -28.31
N TRP A 49 -8.40 -14.16 -27.35
CA TRP A 49 -8.88 -14.84 -26.16
C TRP A 49 -10.38 -14.66 -26.03
N ALA A 50 -11.08 -15.68 -25.52
CA ALA A 50 -12.37 -15.47 -24.88
C ALA A 50 -12.14 -14.91 -23.47
N THR A 51 -13.03 -14.04 -23.01
CA THR A 51 -12.89 -13.39 -21.69
C THR A 51 -12.99 -14.34 -20.49
N GLU A 52 -13.45 -15.58 -20.72
CA GLU A 52 -13.38 -16.69 -19.76
C GLU A 52 -11.96 -17.26 -19.55
N GLY A 53 -10.97 -16.81 -20.33
CA GLY A 53 -9.58 -17.24 -20.21
C GLY A 53 -9.09 -18.21 -21.29
N ARG A 54 -9.98 -18.63 -22.20
CA ARG A 54 -9.64 -19.59 -23.26
C ARG A 54 -8.95 -18.91 -24.45
N LEU A 55 -7.77 -19.40 -24.83
CA LEU A 55 -7.11 -19.01 -26.09
C LEU A 55 -7.93 -19.53 -27.29
N LEU A 56 -8.27 -18.64 -28.21
CA LEU A 56 -9.03 -18.97 -29.42
C LEU A 56 -8.08 -19.29 -30.58
N TRP A 57 -7.15 -18.38 -30.87
CA TRP A 57 -6.17 -18.57 -31.93
C TRP A 57 -4.94 -17.69 -31.71
N THR A 58 -3.87 -18.03 -32.41
CA THR A 58 -2.60 -17.29 -32.42
C THR A 58 -2.16 -17.11 -33.87
N VAL A 59 -1.84 -15.88 -34.25
CA VAL A 59 -1.33 -15.53 -35.58
C VAL A 59 0.05 -14.89 -35.41
N PRO A 60 1.09 -15.37 -36.11
CA PRO A 60 2.38 -14.71 -36.09
C PRO A 60 2.30 -13.38 -36.84
N ASN A 61 2.77 -12.30 -36.24
CA ASN A 61 2.98 -11.03 -36.92
C ASN A 61 4.44 -10.93 -37.39
N ALA A 62 4.63 -10.62 -38.67
CA ALA A 62 5.96 -10.47 -39.26
C ALA A 62 6.71 -9.24 -38.70
N THR A 63 5.97 -8.27 -38.17
CA THR A 63 6.43 -6.94 -37.77
C THR A 63 5.61 -6.48 -36.55
N LEU A 64 6.17 -5.58 -35.75
CA LEU A 64 5.46 -5.02 -34.59
C LEU A 64 4.16 -4.33 -34.99
N LEU A 65 3.09 -4.61 -34.27
CA LEU A 65 1.79 -3.96 -34.49
C LEU A 65 1.75 -2.59 -33.81
N SER A 66 1.47 -1.55 -34.58
CA SER A 66 1.36 -0.16 -34.15
C SER A 66 -0.07 0.20 -33.72
N ALA A 67 -1.10 -0.46 -34.26
CA ALA A 67 -2.49 -0.30 -33.84
C ALA A 67 -3.29 -1.60 -34.01
N ILE A 68 -4.28 -1.79 -33.15
CA ILE A 68 -5.27 -2.87 -33.24
C ILE A 68 -6.64 -2.29 -32.88
N SER A 69 -7.68 -2.67 -33.60
CA SER A 69 -9.06 -2.34 -33.28
C SER A 69 -10.03 -3.39 -33.82
N PHE A 70 -11.10 -3.65 -33.07
CA PHE A 70 -12.22 -4.42 -33.58
C PHE A 70 -13.10 -3.52 -34.45
N THR A 71 -13.72 -4.16 -35.44
CA THR A 71 -14.87 -3.59 -36.16
C THR A 71 -16.07 -3.49 -35.22
N GLU A 72 -17.00 -2.58 -35.51
CA GLU A 72 -18.17 -2.32 -34.65
C GLU A 72 -19.01 -3.58 -34.38
N ASP A 73 -19.16 -4.43 -35.40
CA ASP A 73 -19.85 -5.71 -35.33
C ASP A 73 -19.01 -6.85 -34.69
N SER A 74 -17.79 -6.53 -34.26
CA SER A 74 -16.79 -7.45 -33.69
C SER A 74 -16.44 -8.66 -34.56
N LYS A 75 -16.82 -8.67 -35.85
CA LYS A 75 -16.53 -9.81 -36.75
C LYS A 75 -15.08 -9.84 -37.21
N TYR A 76 -14.47 -8.66 -37.30
CA TYR A 76 -13.10 -8.51 -37.75
C TYR A 76 -12.26 -7.70 -36.78
N LEU A 77 -10.97 -8.05 -36.72
CA LEU A 77 -9.91 -7.31 -36.06
C LEU A 77 -9.02 -6.67 -37.14
N VAL A 78 -8.98 -5.34 -37.16
CA VAL A 78 -8.10 -4.57 -38.03
C VAL A 78 -6.80 -4.29 -37.27
N THR A 79 -5.68 -4.49 -37.95
CA THR A 79 -4.34 -4.32 -37.39
C THR A 79 -3.50 -3.49 -38.33
N ALA A 80 -2.69 -2.59 -37.78
CA ALA A 80 -1.67 -1.87 -38.54
C ALA A 80 -0.30 -2.20 -37.96
N ASP A 81 0.67 -2.47 -38.83
CA ASP A 81 2.05 -2.71 -38.42
C ASP A 81 2.88 -1.42 -38.35
N ARG A 82 4.12 -1.52 -37.85
CA ARG A 82 5.04 -0.38 -37.70
C ARG A 82 5.48 0.26 -39.02
N TYR A 83 5.22 -0.38 -40.15
CA TYR A 83 5.54 0.09 -41.49
C TYR A 83 4.29 0.57 -42.24
N GLY A 84 3.11 0.52 -41.60
CA GLY A 84 1.84 0.95 -42.18
C GLY A 84 1.16 -0.09 -43.05
N ASN A 85 1.48 -1.37 -42.91
CA ASN A 85 0.69 -2.42 -43.55
C ASN A 85 -0.56 -2.69 -42.70
N ILE A 86 -1.74 -2.64 -43.34
CA ILE A 86 -3.01 -2.94 -42.68
C ILE A 86 -3.41 -4.38 -43.00
N ASN A 87 -3.80 -5.15 -41.98
CA ASN A 87 -4.38 -6.47 -42.14
C ASN A 87 -5.73 -6.55 -41.42
N THR A 88 -6.70 -7.19 -42.05
CA THR A 88 -8.01 -7.50 -41.48
C THR A 88 -8.09 -9.01 -41.21
N LEU A 89 -8.33 -9.37 -39.96
CA LEU A 89 -8.39 -10.75 -39.49
C LEU A 89 -9.82 -11.07 -39.04
N ASN A 90 -10.32 -12.26 -39.34
CA ASN A 90 -11.59 -12.72 -38.80
C ASN A 90 -11.42 -13.02 -37.29
N THR A 91 -12.30 -12.46 -36.46
CA THR A 91 -12.25 -12.60 -35.01
C THR A 91 -12.40 -14.05 -34.53
N LEU A 92 -13.11 -14.91 -35.28
CA LEU A 92 -13.41 -16.27 -34.86
C LEU A 92 -12.26 -17.25 -35.09
N ASP A 93 -11.54 -17.13 -36.22
CA ASP A 93 -10.52 -18.11 -36.64
C ASP A 93 -9.14 -17.51 -36.93
N GLY A 94 -9.00 -16.18 -36.89
CA GLY A 94 -7.75 -15.48 -37.18
C GLY A 94 -7.34 -15.52 -38.64
N SER A 95 -8.22 -15.97 -39.55
CA SER A 95 -7.94 -15.98 -40.98
C SER A 95 -7.83 -14.55 -41.53
N LYS A 96 -6.82 -14.32 -42.37
CA LYS A 96 -6.69 -13.05 -43.10
C LYS A 96 -7.79 -12.97 -44.15
N VAL A 97 -8.56 -11.88 -44.14
CA VAL A 97 -9.54 -11.61 -45.20
C VAL A 97 -8.77 -11.20 -46.46
N PRO A 98 -8.88 -11.94 -47.58
CA PRO A 98 -8.20 -11.58 -48.82
C PRO A 98 -8.71 -10.25 -49.37
N ALA A 99 -7.82 -9.43 -49.94
CA ALA A 99 -8.16 -8.14 -50.53
C ALA A 99 -9.17 -8.21 -51.70
N GLU A 100 -9.38 -9.41 -52.27
CA GLU A 100 -10.13 -9.69 -53.50
C GLU A 100 -11.67 -9.65 -53.37
N LEU A 101 -12.23 -9.48 -52.15
CA LEU A 101 -13.66 -9.17 -51.97
C LEU A 101 -13.95 -7.65 -52.02
N SER A 102 -12.93 -6.83 -52.30
CA SER A 102 -13.09 -5.43 -52.74
C SER A 102 -12.71 -5.33 -54.22
N ALA A 103 -13.58 -4.74 -55.03
CA ALA A 103 -13.61 -4.88 -56.49
C ALA A 103 -12.48 -4.16 -57.28
N ASP A 104 -11.22 -4.19 -56.84
CA ASP A 104 -10.12 -3.70 -57.69
C ASP A 104 -8.76 -4.35 -57.36
N SER A 105 -8.23 -5.12 -58.31
CA SER A 105 -7.03 -5.97 -58.18
C SER A 105 -5.70 -5.22 -58.30
N SER A 106 -5.65 -3.94 -57.94
CA SER A 106 -4.45 -3.09 -58.03
C SER A 106 -3.95 -2.52 -56.69
N ARG A 107 -4.60 -2.89 -55.58
CA ARG A 107 -4.31 -2.36 -54.23
C ARG A 107 -3.03 -2.98 -53.64
N LYS A 108 -1.94 -2.22 -53.61
CA LYS A 108 -0.80 -2.51 -52.72
C LYS A 108 -1.14 -1.99 -51.32
N THR A 109 -1.41 -2.90 -50.38
CA THR A 109 -1.82 -2.66 -48.97
C THR A 109 -0.73 -2.00 -48.11
N SER A 110 -0.25 -0.83 -48.49
CA SER A 110 0.81 -0.12 -47.75
C SER A 110 0.56 1.38 -47.77
N LEU A 111 0.52 1.99 -46.58
CA LEU A 111 0.41 3.45 -46.36
C LEU A 111 1.69 4.21 -46.77
N SER A 112 2.45 3.71 -47.76
CA SER A 112 3.77 4.22 -48.11
C SER A 112 3.71 5.35 -49.14
N GLN A 113 4.16 6.55 -48.75
CA GLN A 113 4.48 7.62 -49.69
C GLN A 113 5.90 7.41 -50.25
N GLY A 114 6.01 7.02 -51.52
CA GLY A 114 7.18 7.33 -52.36
C GLY A 114 8.56 6.90 -51.83
N GLY A 115 8.75 5.64 -51.44
CA GLY A 115 10.08 5.00 -51.38
C GLY A 115 10.96 5.26 -50.16
N LEU A 116 10.50 6.03 -49.16
CA LEU A 116 11.16 6.12 -47.85
C LEU A 116 10.39 5.31 -46.82
N TRP A 117 10.97 4.21 -46.34
CA TRP A 117 10.40 3.39 -45.26
C TRP A 117 10.35 4.24 -43.97
N ARG A 118 9.14 4.64 -43.56
CA ARG A 118 8.93 5.43 -42.34
C ARG A 118 8.34 4.55 -41.25
N VAL A 119 8.90 4.66 -40.05
CA VAL A 119 8.44 3.93 -38.88
C VAL A 119 7.34 4.73 -38.20
N ILE A 120 6.19 4.09 -38.00
CA ILE A 120 5.06 4.64 -37.25
C ILE A 120 5.45 4.73 -35.77
N VAL A 121 5.29 5.92 -35.18
CA VAL A 121 5.54 6.18 -33.75
C VAL A 121 4.29 5.88 -32.93
N SER A 122 3.12 6.30 -33.43
CA SER A 122 1.83 6.05 -32.82
C SER A 122 0.78 5.88 -33.92
N ALA A 123 -0.22 5.05 -33.68
CA ALA A 123 -1.37 4.91 -34.57
C ALA A 123 -2.60 4.48 -33.76
N ASP A 124 -3.76 4.92 -34.22
CA ASP A 124 -5.05 4.51 -33.70
C ASP A 124 -6.08 4.41 -34.83
N ILE A 125 -7.02 3.49 -34.70
CA ILE A 125 -8.06 3.21 -35.71
C ILE A 125 -9.37 3.76 -35.18
N CYS A 126 -10.14 4.44 -36.02
CA CYS A 126 -11.41 5.02 -35.58
C CYS A 126 -12.42 3.91 -35.23
N PRO A 127 -13.43 4.18 -34.37
CA PRO A 127 -14.39 3.15 -33.94
C PRO A 127 -15.13 2.45 -35.08
N LYS A 128 -15.47 3.21 -36.13
CA LYS A 128 -16.13 2.69 -37.35
C LYS A 128 -15.21 1.80 -38.21
N SER A 129 -13.90 1.76 -37.90
CA SER A 129 -12.87 1.03 -38.65
C SER A 129 -12.74 1.45 -40.13
N GLU A 130 -13.08 2.70 -40.43
CA GLU A 130 -12.98 3.29 -41.77
C GLU A 130 -11.69 4.11 -41.96
N LEU A 131 -11.19 4.68 -40.87
CA LEU A 131 -10.05 5.59 -40.84
C LEU A 131 -8.98 5.09 -39.89
N ILE A 132 -7.72 5.36 -40.22
CA ILE A 132 -6.57 5.20 -39.33
C ILE A 132 -5.79 6.50 -39.26
N ALA A 133 -5.45 6.89 -38.04
CA ALA A 133 -4.55 7.98 -37.74
C ALA A 133 -3.16 7.42 -37.54
N VAL A 134 -2.18 8.00 -38.22
CA VAL A 134 -0.80 7.53 -38.23
C VAL A 134 0.14 8.69 -37.95
N GLY A 135 0.94 8.52 -36.91
CA GLY A 135 1.97 9.47 -36.50
C GLY A 135 3.35 9.00 -36.92
N TYR A 136 4.08 9.87 -37.61
CA TYR A 136 5.49 9.66 -37.95
C TYR A 136 6.35 10.67 -37.20
N ARG A 137 7.61 10.29 -36.92
CA ARG A 137 8.56 11.20 -36.29
C ARG A 137 8.86 12.39 -37.21
N GLY A 138 8.61 13.61 -36.75
CA GLY A 138 8.93 14.84 -37.48
C GLY A 138 7.89 15.29 -38.50
N TRP A 139 6.70 14.68 -38.51
CA TRP A 139 5.63 14.93 -39.48
C TRP A 139 4.29 15.10 -38.77
N PRO A 140 3.33 15.81 -39.37
CA PRO A 140 2.01 15.94 -38.79
C PRO A 140 1.30 14.58 -38.81
N PRO A 141 0.43 14.29 -37.83
CA PRO A 141 -0.45 13.12 -37.90
C PRO A 141 -1.18 13.06 -39.25
N GLN A 142 -1.18 11.89 -39.87
CA GLN A 142 -1.84 11.64 -41.15
C GLN A 142 -3.08 10.79 -40.95
N ILE A 143 -4.14 11.10 -41.68
CA ILE A 143 -5.36 10.30 -41.70
C ILE A 143 -5.46 9.58 -43.03
N TRP A 144 -5.73 8.28 -42.95
CA TRP A 144 -5.84 7.40 -44.09
C TRP A 144 -7.17 6.69 -44.08
N SER A 145 -7.78 6.56 -45.26
CA SER A 145 -8.93 5.67 -45.45
C SER A 145 -8.44 4.23 -45.53
N ILE A 146 -8.95 3.37 -44.65
CA ILE A 146 -8.62 1.94 -44.63
C ILE A 146 -9.19 1.25 -45.87
N GLN A 147 -10.40 1.63 -46.31
CA GLN A 147 -11.06 0.99 -47.45
C GLN A 147 -10.44 1.40 -48.78
N GLN A 148 -10.04 2.67 -48.92
CA GLN A 148 -9.50 3.21 -50.17
C GLN A 148 -7.97 3.10 -50.25
N ASP A 149 -7.29 2.90 -49.10
CA ASP A 149 -5.84 2.89 -48.97
C ASP A 149 -5.18 4.19 -49.47
N VAL A 150 -5.82 5.32 -49.14
CA VAL A 150 -5.38 6.65 -49.55
C VAL A 150 -5.35 7.57 -48.34
N MET A 151 -4.30 8.40 -48.27
CA MET A 151 -4.20 9.48 -47.30
C MET A 151 -5.23 10.56 -47.64
N ILE A 152 -6.15 10.83 -46.72
CA ILE A 152 -7.23 11.80 -46.89
C ILE A 152 -6.94 13.15 -46.24
N GLY A 153 -6.01 13.23 -45.28
CA GLY A 153 -5.68 14.50 -44.63
C GLY A 153 -4.49 14.44 -43.69
N THR A 154 -4.09 15.63 -43.21
CA THR A 154 -3.03 15.82 -42.22
C THR A 154 -3.51 16.76 -41.12
N CYS A 155 -3.23 16.43 -39.86
CA CYS A 155 -3.57 17.25 -38.71
C CYS A 155 -2.39 18.17 -38.41
N ASN A 156 -2.46 19.44 -38.83
CA ASN A 156 -1.40 20.41 -38.54
C ASN A 156 -1.86 21.32 -37.42
N LEU A 157 -0.97 21.59 -36.45
CA LEU A 157 -1.27 22.60 -35.45
C LEU A 157 -1.23 23.98 -36.10
N SER A 158 -2.01 24.91 -35.58
CA SER A 158 -2.14 26.28 -36.06
C SER A 158 -0.82 27.05 -35.95
N ARG A 159 0.05 26.63 -35.02
CA ARG A 159 1.41 27.14 -34.86
C ARG A 159 2.42 26.54 -35.85
N ASP A 160 2.10 25.43 -36.52
CA ASP A 160 3.01 24.74 -37.41
C ASP A 160 3.25 25.55 -38.68
N LYS A 161 4.52 25.75 -39.02
CA LYS A 161 4.92 26.43 -40.26
C LYS A 161 5.25 25.40 -41.34
N PRO A 162 4.85 25.62 -42.60
CA PRO A 162 5.23 24.75 -43.70
C PRO A 162 6.75 24.55 -43.77
N GLY A 163 7.20 23.29 -43.79
CA GLY A 163 8.61 22.93 -43.92
C GLY A 163 9.45 22.99 -42.63
N VAL A 164 8.84 23.24 -41.47
CA VAL A 164 9.50 23.13 -40.17
C VAL A 164 9.31 21.73 -39.59
N TYR A 165 10.31 21.25 -38.84
CA TYR A 165 10.25 19.96 -38.15
C TYR A 165 9.15 19.98 -37.09
N ILE A 166 8.16 19.09 -37.22
CA ILE A 166 7.06 18.97 -36.26
C ILE A 166 7.50 18.13 -35.05
N ILE A 167 7.04 18.52 -33.87
CA ILE A 167 7.36 17.85 -32.62
C ILE A 167 6.80 16.42 -32.64
N SER A 168 7.55 15.48 -32.07
CA SER A 168 7.15 14.08 -32.11
C SER A 168 5.86 13.84 -31.33
N ILE A 169 5.00 13.00 -31.88
CA ILE A 169 3.75 12.56 -31.26
C ILE A 169 4.06 11.55 -30.16
N SER A 170 3.45 11.73 -29.00
CA SER A 170 3.45 10.78 -27.88
C SER A 170 2.36 9.73 -28.08
N GLN A 171 1.12 10.15 -28.32
CA GLN A 171 -0.02 9.25 -28.53
C GLN A 171 -1.09 9.87 -29.44
N LEU A 172 -1.69 9.03 -30.29
CA LEU A 172 -2.92 9.31 -31.04
C LEU A 172 -4.07 8.54 -30.39
N LEU A 173 -5.24 9.18 -30.28
CA LEU A 173 -6.45 8.55 -29.75
C LEU A 173 -7.68 9.09 -30.47
N PHE A 174 -8.36 8.26 -31.27
CA PHE A 174 -9.69 8.59 -31.76
C PHE A 174 -10.68 8.57 -30.59
N ASN A 175 -11.68 9.44 -30.66
CA ASN A 175 -12.80 9.37 -29.76
C ASN A 175 -13.49 8.00 -29.93
N PRO A 176 -13.68 7.23 -28.83
CA PRO A 176 -14.25 5.89 -28.91
C PRO A 176 -15.73 5.86 -29.27
N ASN A 177 -16.45 6.97 -29.12
CA ASN A 177 -17.86 7.06 -29.49
C ASN A 177 -17.99 7.36 -31.00
N PRO A 178 -18.60 6.45 -31.79
CA PRO A 178 -18.72 6.61 -33.25
C PRO A 178 -19.56 7.81 -33.69
N ALA A 179 -20.32 8.43 -32.77
CA ALA A 179 -21.05 9.67 -33.03
C ALA A 179 -20.11 10.89 -33.18
N PHE A 180 -18.91 10.84 -32.59
CA PHE A 180 -17.93 11.93 -32.61
C PHE A 180 -16.72 11.52 -33.45
N GLU A 181 -16.50 12.19 -34.58
CA GLU A 181 -15.33 11.96 -35.43
C GLU A 181 -14.14 12.83 -35.01
N LEU A 182 -13.78 12.73 -33.74
CA LEU A 182 -12.72 13.53 -33.12
C LEU A 182 -11.43 12.70 -32.94
N LEU A 183 -10.27 13.34 -33.10
CA LEU A 183 -8.96 12.77 -32.83
C LEU A 183 -8.20 13.62 -31.82
N ALA A 184 -7.81 13.03 -30.70
CA ALA A 184 -6.88 13.62 -29.74
C ALA A 184 -5.43 13.27 -30.09
N VAL A 185 -4.56 14.27 -30.05
CA VAL A 185 -3.13 14.16 -30.34
C VAL A 185 -2.32 14.74 -29.19
N ALA A 186 -1.53 13.90 -28.54
CA ALA A 186 -0.56 14.31 -27.52
C ALA A 186 0.84 14.41 -28.14
N TYR A 187 1.53 15.53 -27.90
CA TYR A 187 2.88 15.80 -28.39
C TYR A 187 3.92 15.73 -27.25
N GLN A 188 5.18 15.46 -27.61
CA GLN A 188 6.27 15.32 -26.62
C GLN A 188 6.63 16.61 -25.88
N ASP A 189 6.26 17.78 -26.41
CA ASP A 189 6.43 19.08 -25.75
C ASP A 189 5.32 19.41 -24.76
N GLY A 190 4.35 18.50 -24.59
CA GLY A 190 3.24 18.65 -23.67
C GLY A 190 2.00 19.29 -24.27
N GLU A 191 2.00 19.63 -25.57
CA GLU A 191 0.76 20.09 -26.21
C GLU A 191 -0.21 18.94 -26.42
N LEU A 192 -1.49 19.20 -26.18
CA LEU A 192 -2.62 18.31 -26.43
C LEU A 192 -3.60 19.05 -27.34
N ALA A 193 -3.91 18.45 -28.49
CA ALA A 193 -4.80 19.05 -29.48
C ALA A 193 -5.91 18.09 -29.91
N ILE A 194 -7.06 18.65 -30.28
CA ILE A 194 -8.20 17.92 -30.84
C ILE A 194 -8.41 18.34 -32.29
N PHE A 195 -8.64 17.35 -33.15
CA PHE A 195 -8.92 17.55 -34.57
C PHE A 195 -10.25 16.93 -34.99
N ASP A 196 -10.94 17.56 -35.94
CA ASP A 196 -12.13 17.04 -36.61
C ASP A 196 -12.04 17.15 -38.14
N LYS A 197 -13.12 16.69 -38.80
CA LYS A 197 -13.43 16.86 -40.23
C LYS A 197 -12.34 16.35 -41.19
N TRP A 198 -12.64 15.21 -41.80
CA TRP A 198 -11.83 14.59 -42.84
C TRP A 198 -12.56 14.69 -44.19
N PRO A 199 -11.89 15.09 -45.29
CA PRO A 199 -10.50 15.51 -45.44
C PRO A 199 -10.28 16.96 -44.97
N GLY A 200 -9.16 17.22 -44.29
CA GLY A 200 -8.80 18.58 -43.84
C GLY A 200 -8.03 18.62 -42.53
N GLY A 201 -8.51 17.88 -41.52
CA GLY A 201 -7.89 17.85 -40.18
C GLY A 201 -7.90 19.22 -39.53
N HIS A 202 -9.10 19.74 -39.28
CA HIS A 202 -9.31 21.03 -38.65
C HIS A 202 -8.99 20.92 -37.15
N GLU A 203 -8.11 21.79 -36.66
CA GLU A 203 -7.83 21.91 -35.23
C GLU A 203 -9.01 22.59 -34.54
N ILE A 204 -9.61 21.91 -33.57
CA ILE A 204 -10.67 22.47 -32.73
C ILE A 204 -10.06 23.34 -31.64
N GLU A 205 -9.12 22.78 -30.88
CA GLU A 205 -8.46 23.43 -29.75
C GLU A 205 -7.11 22.76 -29.47
N ALA A 206 -6.16 23.52 -28.94
CA ALA A 206 -4.88 23.02 -28.42
C ALA A 206 -4.51 23.68 -27.09
N VAL A 207 -4.08 22.87 -26.12
CA VAL A 207 -3.74 23.32 -24.76
C VAL A 207 -2.43 22.70 -24.27
N SER A 208 -1.82 23.30 -23.24
CA SER A 208 -0.70 22.69 -22.51
C SER A 208 -1.23 21.60 -21.57
N GLY A 209 -1.25 20.37 -22.07
CA GLY A 209 -1.72 19.19 -21.36
C GLY A 209 -0.64 18.46 -20.55
N ASP A 210 0.62 18.55 -20.98
CA ASP A 210 1.76 17.73 -20.56
C ASP A 210 1.54 16.23 -20.75
N ALA A 211 0.82 15.85 -21.81
CA ALA A 211 0.34 14.49 -22.01
C ALA A 211 1.39 13.55 -22.63
N LEU A 212 1.78 12.50 -21.92
CA LEU A 212 2.52 11.35 -22.47
C LEU A 212 1.59 10.20 -22.86
N THR A 213 0.46 10.06 -22.16
CA THR A 213 -0.54 9.03 -22.45
C THR A 213 -1.95 9.60 -22.38
N LEU A 214 -2.85 9.03 -23.20
CA LEU A 214 -4.24 9.42 -23.33
C LEU A 214 -5.17 8.22 -23.13
N ALA A 215 -6.34 8.47 -22.54
CA ALA A 215 -7.46 7.54 -22.45
C ALA A 215 -8.78 8.30 -22.49
N SER A 216 -9.87 7.65 -22.92
CA SER A 216 -11.19 8.29 -22.99
C SER A 216 -12.29 7.37 -22.47
N THR A 217 -13.36 7.97 -21.95
CA THR A 217 -14.59 7.27 -21.59
C THR A 217 -15.32 6.79 -22.85
N VAL A 218 -16.06 5.68 -22.75
CA VAL A 218 -16.75 5.06 -23.91
C VAL A 218 -17.80 5.99 -24.53
N ASP A 219 -18.42 6.85 -23.73
CA ASP A 219 -19.35 7.88 -24.21
C ASP A 219 -18.67 9.00 -25.03
N GLY A 220 -17.34 9.05 -25.05
CA GLY A 220 -16.55 10.01 -25.80
C GLY A 220 -16.51 11.41 -25.21
N ARG A 221 -17.06 11.62 -24.00
CA ARG A 221 -17.18 12.97 -23.42
C ARG A 221 -15.96 13.37 -22.60
N THR A 222 -15.31 12.42 -21.95
CA THR A 222 -14.15 12.70 -21.09
C THR A 222 -12.86 12.17 -21.72
N LEU A 223 -11.82 13.00 -21.70
CA LEU A 223 -10.46 12.65 -22.05
C LEU A 223 -9.58 12.73 -20.80
N ALA A 224 -8.77 11.71 -20.55
CA ALA A 224 -7.73 11.73 -19.52
C ALA A 224 -6.36 11.85 -20.18
N SER A 225 -5.48 12.67 -19.60
CA SER A 225 -4.07 12.77 -19.98
C SER A 225 -3.17 12.56 -18.77
N GLY A 226 -2.13 11.74 -18.92
CA GLY A 226 -1.12 11.52 -17.88
C GLY A 226 0.25 12.07 -18.27
N ASP A 227 0.95 12.71 -17.33
CA ASP A 227 2.26 13.32 -17.55
C ASP A 227 3.44 12.51 -16.95
N ALA A 228 4.66 12.96 -17.24
CA ALA A 228 5.90 12.37 -16.71
C ALA A 228 6.08 12.56 -15.18
N ARG A 229 5.38 13.52 -14.58
CA ARG A 229 5.48 13.91 -13.16
C ARG A 229 4.41 13.27 -12.29
N GLY A 230 3.57 12.40 -12.84
CA GLY A 230 2.50 11.72 -12.10
C GLY A 230 1.19 12.49 -12.04
N THR A 231 1.08 13.62 -12.74
CA THR A 231 -0.17 14.37 -12.86
C THR A 231 -1.08 13.72 -13.88
N ILE A 232 -2.36 13.58 -13.54
CA ILE A 232 -3.40 13.18 -14.47
C ILE A 232 -4.41 14.30 -14.57
N LYS A 233 -4.75 14.73 -15.76
CA LYS A 233 -5.78 15.75 -16.02
C LYS A 233 -6.96 15.10 -16.73
N LEU A 234 -8.17 15.45 -16.32
CA LEU A 234 -9.42 15.08 -16.99
C LEU A 234 -9.99 16.30 -17.69
N TRP A 235 -10.35 16.13 -18.95
CA TRP A 235 -10.81 17.16 -19.85
C TRP A 235 -12.15 16.77 -20.42
N ASP A 236 -12.94 17.78 -20.77
CA ASP A 236 -13.97 17.62 -21.78
C ASP A 236 -13.27 17.31 -23.11
N PHE A 237 -13.68 16.23 -23.79
CA PHE A 237 -12.95 15.72 -24.95
C PHE A 237 -12.99 16.71 -26.12
N GLU A 238 -14.14 17.34 -26.38
CA GLU A 238 -14.33 18.20 -27.54
C GLU A 238 -13.67 19.56 -27.35
N THR A 239 -13.85 20.17 -26.18
CA THR A 239 -13.41 21.55 -25.91
C THR A 239 -12.04 21.65 -25.25
N LEU A 240 -11.45 20.53 -24.80
CA LEU A 240 -10.27 20.51 -23.91
C LEU A 240 -10.42 21.39 -22.65
N SER A 241 -11.65 21.57 -22.18
CA SER A 241 -11.90 22.24 -20.89
C SER A 241 -11.45 21.35 -19.75
N LEU A 242 -10.59 21.85 -18.85
CA LEU A 242 -10.11 21.08 -17.69
C LEU A 242 -11.26 20.86 -16.68
N LEU A 243 -11.68 19.62 -16.50
CA LEU A 243 -12.75 19.23 -15.58
C LEU A 243 -12.22 18.90 -14.18
N TYR A 244 -11.08 18.21 -14.14
CA TYR A 244 -10.50 17.68 -12.91
C TYR A 244 -9.01 17.43 -13.10
N TRP A 245 -8.24 17.41 -12.01
CA TRP A 245 -6.89 16.86 -12.10
C TRP A 245 -6.46 16.19 -10.79
N ILE A 246 -5.62 15.18 -10.95
CA ILE A 246 -5.05 14.35 -9.90
C ILE A 246 -3.55 14.61 -9.88
N LYS A 247 -3.01 14.93 -8.71
CA LYS A 247 -1.56 14.98 -8.50
C LYS A 247 -1.14 13.79 -7.65
N SER A 248 -0.51 12.81 -8.29
CA SER A 248 0.17 11.71 -7.60
C SER A 248 1.59 12.12 -7.22
N SER A 249 2.10 11.58 -6.12
CA SER A 249 3.49 11.76 -5.71
C SER A 249 4.46 10.84 -6.46
N GLU A 250 3.96 9.66 -6.84
CA GLU A 250 4.70 8.76 -7.74
C GLU A 250 4.91 9.44 -9.10
N ILE A 251 6.09 9.28 -9.68
CA ILE A 251 6.42 9.83 -11.00
C ILE A 251 5.96 8.88 -12.13
N GLU A 252 5.83 9.43 -13.34
CA GLU A 252 5.59 8.73 -14.60
C GLU A 252 4.29 7.89 -14.68
N VAL A 253 3.25 8.46 -15.29
CA VAL A 253 2.05 7.71 -15.68
C VAL A 253 2.35 6.90 -16.95
N ARG A 254 2.35 5.56 -16.85
CA ARG A 254 2.67 4.69 -18.00
C ARG A 254 1.48 4.50 -18.94
N SER A 255 0.28 4.35 -18.39
CA SER A 255 -0.93 4.15 -19.15
C SER A 255 -2.15 4.51 -18.31
N LEU A 256 -3.21 4.96 -19.00
CA LEU A 256 -4.50 5.26 -18.41
C LEU A 256 -5.57 4.40 -19.07
N ALA A 257 -6.60 4.04 -18.32
CA ALA A 257 -7.80 3.41 -18.86
C ALA A 257 -9.03 3.81 -18.04
N PHE A 258 -10.17 4.00 -18.69
CA PHE A 258 -11.44 4.14 -17.99
C PHE A 258 -12.13 2.80 -17.85
N SER A 259 -12.94 2.66 -16.80
CA SER A 259 -13.93 1.58 -16.73
C SER A 259 -15.01 1.77 -17.80
N ALA A 260 -15.66 0.67 -18.19
CA ALA A 260 -16.70 0.69 -19.22
C ALA A 260 -17.93 1.54 -18.82
N ASP A 261 -18.18 1.67 -17.51
CA ASP A 261 -19.24 2.53 -16.96
C ASP A 261 -18.84 4.01 -16.88
N GLY A 262 -17.57 4.36 -17.14
CA GLY A 262 -17.06 5.72 -17.10
C GLY A 262 -16.77 6.27 -15.69
N PHE A 263 -17.06 5.53 -14.62
CA PHE A 263 -16.96 6.05 -13.25
C PHE A 263 -15.58 5.92 -12.60
N ARG A 264 -14.72 5.04 -13.14
CA ARG A 264 -13.39 4.75 -12.61
C ARG A 264 -12.32 5.04 -13.63
N LEU A 265 -11.20 5.57 -13.15
CA LEU A 265 -9.96 5.71 -13.90
C LEU A 265 -8.89 4.80 -13.30
N TYR A 266 -8.31 3.96 -14.14
CA TYR A 266 -7.15 3.14 -13.83
C TYR A 266 -5.87 3.88 -14.21
N ASP A 267 -5.05 4.19 -13.21
CA ASP A 267 -3.70 4.75 -13.35
C ASP A 267 -2.68 3.61 -13.25
N ILE A 268 -2.07 3.27 -14.37
CA ILE A 268 -1.15 2.14 -14.48
C ILE A 268 0.28 2.68 -14.45
N ARG A 269 1.07 2.20 -13.49
CA ARG A 269 2.48 2.51 -13.27
C ARG A 269 3.30 1.22 -13.30
N ASP A 270 4.62 1.34 -13.14
CA ASP A 270 5.52 0.19 -13.34
C ASP A 270 5.21 -1.00 -12.42
N THR A 271 4.95 -0.76 -11.13
CA THR A 271 4.72 -1.83 -10.14
C THR A 271 3.32 -1.83 -9.52
N LYS A 272 2.55 -0.75 -9.73
CA LYS A 272 1.26 -0.53 -9.08
C LYS A 272 0.21 -0.08 -10.09
N THR A 273 -1.05 -0.31 -9.74
CA THR A 273 -2.20 0.27 -10.44
C THR A 273 -3.10 0.91 -9.41
N LYS A 274 -3.38 2.21 -9.55
CA LYS A 274 -4.33 2.94 -8.71
C LYS A 274 -5.68 3.03 -9.41
N ILE A 275 -6.76 2.95 -8.64
CA ILE A 275 -8.13 3.13 -9.14
C ILE A 275 -8.64 4.43 -8.54
N TRP A 276 -9.10 5.34 -9.38
CA TRP A 276 -9.65 6.64 -8.99
C TRP A 276 -11.14 6.69 -9.29
N GLU A 277 -11.93 7.20 -8.35
CA GLU A 277 -13.36 7.52 -8.53
C GLU A 277 -13.58 9.03 -8.35
N PRO A 278 -13.03 9.87 -9.24
CA PRO A 278 -13.14 11.32 -9.12
C PRO A 278 -14.60 11.75 -9.27
N SER A 279 -15.06 12.64 -8.38
CA SER A 279 -16.44 13.13 -8.35
C SER A 279 -16.89 13.79 -9.65
N ALA A 280 -15.95 14.31 -10.46
CA ALA A 280 -16.24 14.85 -11.79
C ALA A 280 -16.84 13.80 -12.73
N LEU A 281 -16.41 12.53 -12.65
CA LEU A 281 -16.98 11.44 -13.45
C LEU A 281 -18.39 11.05 -13.00
N VAL A 282 -18.73 11.33 -11.73
CA VAL A 282 -20.07 11.05 -11.18
C VAL A 282 -21.03 12.22 -11.46
N GLY A 283 -20.55 13.47 -11.37
CA GLY A 283 -21.36 14.68 -11.53
C GLY A 283 -21.84 14.96 -12.96
N ILE A 284 -21.05 14.59 -13.98
CA ILE A 284 -21.38 14.82 -15.40
C ILE A 284 -22.59 13.99 -15.85
N VAL A 285 -22.87 12.86 -15.18
CA VAL A 285 -24.03 12.01 -15.49
C VAL A 285 -25.31 12.46 -14.77
N ILE A 286 -25.18 13.16 -13.63
CA ILE A 286 -26.34 13.60 -12.81
C ILE A 286 -26.92 14.94 -13.30
N SER A 287 -26.18 15.77 -14.04
CA SER A 287 -26.66 17.07 -14.53
C SER A 287 -27.67 16.99 -15.69
N GLU A 288 -28.07 15.80 -16.14
CA GLU A 288 -28.97 15.62 -17.29
C GLU A 288 -30.47 15.78 -16.96
N ASP A 289 -30.86 16.05 -15.70
CA ASP A 289 -32.27 16.34 -15.34
C ASP A 289 -32.62 17.85 -15.24
N SER A 290 -31.67 18.75 -15.50
CA SER A 290 -31.93 20.19 -15.51
C SER A 290 -31.40 20.85 -16.77
N SER A 291 -32.34 21.39 -17.54
CA SER A 291 -32.12 22.11 -18.80
C SER A 291 -30.95 23.09 -18.76
N VAL A 292 -30.14 23.06 -19.82
CA VAL A 292 -29.07 24.01 -20.10
C VAL A 292 -29.62 25.44 -20.23
N SER A 293 -29.26 26.32 -19.31
CA SER A 293 -29.11 27.75 -19.59
C SER A 293 -28.19 28.42 -18.57
N ASP A 294 -27.20 29.14 -19.08
CA ASP A 294 -26.32 30.10 -18.38
C ASP A 294 -25.24 29.55 -17.44
N SER A 295 -24.06 29.24 -18.00
CA SER A 295 -22.79 29.55 -17.34
C SER A 295 -21.66 29.75 -18.34
N VAL A 296 -21.20 31.00 -18.49
CA VAL A 296 -20.03 31.44 -19.29
C VAL A 296 -18.68 31.02 -18.65
N HIS A 297 -18.73 30.26 -17.55
CA HIS A 297 -17.56 29.71 -16.88
C HIS A 297 -17.73 28.20 -16.81
N GLY A 298 -16.87 27.47 -17.52
CA GLY A 298 -16.76 26.02 -17.38
C GLY A 298 -16.55 25.60 -15.93
N PRO A 299 -16.81 24.33 -15.57
CA PRO A 299 -16.69 23.86 -14.20
C PRO A 299 -15.32 24.21 -13.61
N VAL A 300 -15.31 24.73 -12.38
CA VAL A 300 -14.05 25.03 -11.67
C VAL A 300 -13.29 23.72 -11.47
N PRO A 301 -12.04 23.59 -11.94
CA PRO A 301 -11.29 22.34 -11.85
C PRO A 301 -11.08 21.96 -10.39
N VAL A 302 -11.56 20.79 -10.02
CA VAL A 302 -11.38 20.24 -8.67
C VAL A 302 -10.04 19.51 -8.58
N ILE A 303 -9.30 19.76 -7.51
CA ILE A 303 -7.99 19.15 -7.25
C ILE A 303 -8.18 17.87 -6.42
N GLY A 304 -7.97 16.72 -7.05
CA GLY A 304 -7.72 15.47 -6.33
C GLY A 304 -6.26 15.40 -5.93
N ARG A 305 -5.96 15.46 -4.62
CA ARG A 305 -4.62 15.12 -4.14
C ARG A 305 -4.61 13.65 -3.78
N ASP A 306 -3.56 12.94 -4.17
CA ASP A 306 -3.15 11.71 -3.48
C ASP A 306 -3.13 12.06 -1.98
N ARG A 307 -3.88 11.33 -1.14
CA ARG A 307 -3.50 11.31 0.26
C ARG A 307 -2.19 10.54 0.25
N GLU A 308 -1.05 11.24 0.28
CA GLU A 308 0.22 10.63 0.65
C GLU A 308 0.03 10.11 2.07
N LEU A 309 -0.38 8.86 2.14
CA LEU A 309 -0.46 8.12 3.38
C LEU A 309 0.98 7.76 3.72
N ILE A 310 1.51 8.49 4.70
CA ILE A 310 2.86 8.26 5.20
C ILE A 310 2.79 7.04 6.09
N ASP A 311 3.53 6.00 5.73
CA ASP A 311 3.48 4.72 6.40
C ASP A 311 3.85 4.83 7.88
N ILE A 312 3.18 4.02 8.70
CA ILE A 312 3.42 3.94 10.14
C ILE A 312 4.40 2.80 10.39
N GLU A 313 5.61 3.17 10.81
CA GLU A 313 6.69 2.21 11.08
C GLU A 313 6.58 1.64 12.49
N ARG A 314 6.22 2.47 13.47
CA ARG A 314 6.11 2.08 14.88
C ARG A 314 4.84 2.61 15.50
N ILE A 315 4.22 1.81 16.36
CA ILE A 315 3.09 2.22 17.20
C ILE A 315 3.38 1.85 18.65
N LEU A 316 2.89 2.69 19.55
CA LEU A 316 2.94 2.51 20.99
C LEU A 316 1.58 2.92 21.55
N ALA A 317 0.95 2.03 22.32
CA ALA A 317 -0.28 2.30 23.06
C ALA A 317 0.04 2.25 24.57
N PRO A 318 0.60 3.33 25.14
CA PRO A 318 0.95 3.32 26.55
C PRO A 318 -0.31 3.27 27.42
N PRO A 319 -0.28 2.57 28.56
CA PRO A 319 -1.37 2.56 29.53
C PRO A 319 -1.73 3.98 29.98
N GLU A 320 -3.02 4.27 30.18
CA GLU A 320 -3.57 5.53 30.71
C GLU A 320 -3.34 6.78 29.84
N ALA A 321 -2.57 6.65 28.75
CA ALA A 321 -2.31 7.76 27.83
C ALA A 321 -3.58 8.19 27.07
N GLY A 322 -4.51 7.24 26.84
CA GLY A 322 -5.74 7.45 26.09
C GLY A 322 -5.53 7.72 24.59
N CYS A 323 -4.31 7.52 24.07
CA CYS A 323 -3.92 7.76 22.69
C CYS A 323 -2.90 6.74 22.22
N ILE A 324 -2.58 6.77 20.93
CA ILE A 324 -1.55 5.94 20.33
C ILE A 324 -0.47 6.86 19.77
N PHE A 325 0.77 6.66 20.20
CA PHE A 325 1.91 7.31 19.58
C PHE A 325 2.36 6.49 18.39
N ALA A 326 2.72 7.17 17.30
CA ALA A 326 3.17 6.51 16.10
C ALA A 326 4.37 7.24 15.51
N GLY A 327 5.32 6.46 15.00
CA GLY A 327 6.50 6.91 14.30
C GLY A 327 6.37 6.52 12.84
N ARG A 328 6.57 7.46 11.93
CA ARG A 328 6.27 7.30 10.51
C ARG A 328 7.53 7.23 9.63
N ASP A 329 7.33 6.84 8.38
CA ASP A 329 8.39 6.73 7.36
C ASP A 329 9.07 8.07 7.04
N ASP A 330 8.32 9.18 7.12
CA ASP A 330 8.88 10.53 6.91
C ASP A 330 9.73 11.05 8.08
N GLY A 331 9.80 10.29 9.19
CA GLY A 331 10.48 10.66 10.43
C GLY A 331 9.61 11.40 11.44
N SER A 332 8.33 11.63 11.13
CA SER A 332 7.40 12.28 12.05
C SER A 332 7.00 11.36 13.20
N VAL A 333 6.90 11.94 14.40
CA VAL A 333 6.31 11.31 15.59
C VAL A 333 4.98 11.99 15.85
N VAL A 334 3.90 11.21 15.82
CA VAL A 334 2.53 11.70 15.79
C VAL A 334 1.67 11.02 16.86
N VAL A 335 0.53 11.64 17.17
CA VAL A 335 -0.49 11.12 18.08
C VAL A 335 -1.75 10.78 17.30
N TYR A 336 -2.29 9.59 17.56
CA TYR A 336 -3.58 9.14 17.07
C TYR A 336 -4.57 8.97 18.23
N GLY A 337 -5.85 9.18 17.96
CA GLY A 337 -6.91 8.92 18.93
C GLY A 337 -7.17 7.42 19.02
N SER A 338 -7.02 6.84 20.21
CA SER A 338 -7.17 5.40 20.48
C SER A 338 -8.53 4.83 20.04
N THR A 339 -9.60 5.60 20.23
CA THR A 339 -10.96 5.21 19.82
C THR A 339 -11.23 5.50 18.34
N THR A 340 -10.69 6.60 17.81
CA THR A 340 -11.07 7.12 16.48
C THR A 340 -10.21 6.62 15.33
N GLY A 341 -8.96 6.19 15.59
CA GLY A 341 -7.99 5.85 14.56
C GLY A 341 -7.46 7.04 13.75
N ASN A 342 -7.96 8.25 14.03
CA ASN A 342 -7.56 9.47 13.35
C ASN A 342 -6.29 10.06 13.95
N MET A 343 -5.44 10.61 13.08
CA MET A 343 -4.32 11.45 13.51
C MET A 343 -4.87 12.70 14.20
N VAL A 344 -4.40 12.94 15.42
CA VAL A 344 -4.76 14.07 16.28
C VAL A 344 -3.77 15.21 16.10
N SER A 345 -2.48 14.93 16.22
CA SER A 345 -1.42 15.94 16.14
C SER A 345 -0.08 15.32 15.71
N SER A 346 0.82 16.15 15.18
CA SER A 346 2.24 15.84 15.05
C SER A 346 2.99 16.46 16.23
N LEU A 347 3.84 15.69 16.90
CA LEU A 347 4.62 16.15 18.05
C LEU A 347 5.91 16.82 17.60
N TYR A 348 6.72 16.11 16.81
CA TYR A 348 7.99 16.57 16.24
C TYR A 348 8.38 15.64 15.09
N SER A 349 9.49 15.95 14.41
CA SER A 349 10.02 15.14 13.32
C SER A 349 11.52 15.02 13.43
N HIS A 350 12.03 13.83 13.06
CA HIS A 350 13.43 13.64 12.68
C HIS A 350 13.71 14.32 11.33
N GLY A 351 14.95 14.21 10.84
CA GLY A 351 15.34 14.72 9.52
C GLY A 351 14.47 14.15 8.38
N MET A 352 14.38 14.86 7.26
CA MET A 352 13.56 14.42 6.12
C MET A 352 13.92 12.99 5.68
N HIS A 353 12.91 12.12 5.60
CA HIS A 353 13.01 10.71 5.20
C HIS A 353 13.85 9.83 6.15
N ALA A 354 14.00 10.24 7.41
CA ALA A 354 14.62 9.43 8.46
C ALA A 354 13.54 8.69 9.25
N PHE A 355 13.07 7.55 8.73
CA PHE A 355 11.95 6.83 9.33
C PHE A 355 12.20 6.43 10.79
N VAL A 356 11.14 6.48 11.60
CA VAL A 356 11.22 6.19 13.04
C VAL A 356 11.28 4.69 13.27
N ARG A 357 12.39 4.22 13.86
CA ARG A 357 12.66 2.80 14.11
C ARG A 357 12.30 2.34 15.53
N SER A 358 12.33 3.24 16.51
CA SER A 358 12.01 2.90 17.89
C SER A 358 11.29 4.07 18.57
N LEU A 359 10.35 3.73 19.46
CA LEU A 359 9.58 4.66 20.27
C LEU A 359 9.60 4.20 21.72
N SER A 360 9.72 5.14 22.64
CA SER A 360 9.59 4.91 24.07
C SER A 360 8.84 6.06 24.71
N TRP A 361 8.11 5.77 25.79
CA TRP A 361 7.31 6.76 26.48
C TRP A 361 7.33 6.50 27.98
N ASN A 362 7.35 7.59 28.74
CA ASN A 362 6.85 7.63 30.11
C ASN A 362 5.93 8.86 30.25
N TYR A 363 5.29 9.04 31.40
CA TYR A 363 4.31 10.12 31.58
C TYR A 363 4.87 11.53 31.31
N ASP A 364 6.19 11.71 31.50
CA ASP A 364 6.87 13.01 31.41
C ASP A 364 7.59 13.24 30.07
N MET A 365 7.89 12.19 29.30
CA MET A 365 8.77 12.25 28.14
C MET A 365 8.39 11.24 27.06
N ILE A 366 8.73 11.58 25.82
CA ILE A 366 8.72 10.66 24.69
C ILE A 366 10.11 10.64 24.05
N ALA A 367 10.57 9.44 23.72
CA ALA A 367 11.84 9.22 23.04
C ALA A 367 11.60 8.51 21.71
N SER A 368 12.35 8.89 20.70
CA SER A 368 12.34 8.20 19.41
C SER A 368 13.74 8.11 18.81
N ALA A 369 13.98 7.03 18.07
CA ALA A 369 15.18 6.85 17.27
C ALA A 369 14.83 6.65 15.80
N ASP A 370 15.63 7.23 14.92
CA ASP A 370 15.51 7.06 13.47
C ASP A 370 16.43 5.96 12.90
N VAL A 371 16.29 5.69 11.61
CA VAL A 371 17.15 4.74 10.86
C VAL A 371 18.64 5.11 10.87
N SER A 372 18.97 6.38 11.06
CA SER A 372 20.34 6.92 11.11
C SER A 372 20.93 6.95 12.52
N ASN A 373 20.32 6.25 13.48
CA ASN A 373 20.73 6.18 14.88
C ASN A 373 20.66 7.52 15.63
N ASN A 374 19.94 8.52 15.09
CA ASN A 374 19.67 9.74 15.83
C ASN A 374 18.58 9.48 16.86
N ILE A 375 18.79 9.99 18.06
CA ILE A 375 17.90 9.86 19.20
C ILE A 375 17.42 11.26 19.56
N ALA A 376 16.10 11.41 19.68
CA ALA A 376 15.47 12.61 20.15
C ALA A 376 14.56 12.30 21.34
N VAL A 377 14.70 13.04 22.43
CA VAL A 377 13.84 12.95 23.60
C VAL A 377 13.22 14.32 23.86
N TYR A 378 11.90 14.35 23.99
CA TYR A 378 11.14 15.55 24.29
C TYR A 378 10.36 15.38 25.59
N GLY A 379 10.32 16.44 26.40
CA GLY A 379 9.36 16.53 27.49
C GLY A 379 7.93 16.55 26.94
N LEU A 380 7.02 15.91 27.64
CA LEU A 380 5.65 15.69 27.24
C LEU A 380 4.70 16.35 28.25
N ARG A 381 3.59 16.91 27.75
CA ARG A 381 2.50 17.41 28.59
C ARG A 381 1.16 17.03 28.01
N LYS A 382 0.20 16.75 28.89
CA LYS A 382 -1.21 16.57 28.53
C LYS A 382 -1.92 17.91 28.67
N ALA A 383 -2.39 18.48 27.55
CA ALA A 383 -3.15 19.72 27.52
C ALA A 383 -4.57 19.52 28.09
N GLU A 384 -5.22 20.61 28.51
CA GLU A 384 -6.59 20.59 29.06
C GLU A 384 -7.62 19.95 28.11
N SER A 385 -7.39 20.03 26.80
CA SER A 385 -8.19 19.37 25.77
C SER A 385 -7.91 17.87 25.60
N SER A 386 -7.20 17.23 26.55
CA SER A 386 -6.75 15.83 26.50
C SER A 386 -5.82 15.49 25.31
N HIS A 387 -5.17 16.50 24.74
CA HIS A 387 -4.18 16.31 23.68
C HIS A 387 -2.76 16.32 24.24
N TRP A 388 -1.91 15.43 23.75
CA TRP A 388 -0.49 15.41 24.09
C TRP A 388 0.28 16.39 23.22
N ALA A 389 1.20 17.12 23.84
CA ALA A 389 2.10 18.06 23.18
C ALA A 389 3.49 17.97 23.79
N VAL A 390 4.51 18.22 22.98
CA VAL A 390 5.89 18.35 23.45
C VAL A 390 6.15 19.73 24.06
N THR A 391 7.08 19.80 25.00
CA THR A 391 7.50 21.04 25.68
C THR A 391 8.86 21.51 25.18
N SER A 392 9.93 20.93 25.68
CA SER A 392 11.31 21.22 25.29
C SER A 392 12.04 19.93 24.96
N GLN A 393 12.97 20.00 24.02
CA GLN A 393 13.87 18.89 23.74
C GLN A 393 14.78 18.68 24.94
N ALA A 394 14.68 17.50 25.56
CA ALA A 394 15.41 17.13 26.77
C ALA A 394 16.76 16.48 26.45
N PHE A 395 16.85 15.76 25.33
CA PHE A 395 18.07 15.10 24.88
C PHE A 395 18.10 14.97 23.36
N GLU A 396 19.28 15.15 22.79
CA GLU A 396 19.61 14.86 21.39
C GLU A 396 20.94 14.14 21.36
N GLY A 397 21.03 13.06 20.61
CA GLY A 397 22.27 12.31 20.47
C GLY A 397 22.27 11.39 19.27
N ASN A 398 23.43 10.86 18.93
CA ASN A 398 23.57 9.80 17.95
C ASN A 398 24.30 8.63 18.61
N SER A 399 23.79 7.41 18.47
CA SER A 399 24.37 6.25 19.15
C SER A 399 25.71 5.77 18.54
N GLY A 400 26.11 6.32 17.38
CA GLY A 400 27.39 6.08 16.74
C GLY A 400 27.42 4.80 15.89
N VAL A 401 28.58 4.15 15.87
CA VAL A 401 28.92 3.03 14.95
C VAL A 401 28.63 1.64 15.58
N ASP A 402 28.16 1.58 16.83
CA ASP A 402 27.99 0.33 17.61
C ASP A 402 26.74 -0.48 17.22
N GLY A 403 26.36 -0.41 15.94
CA GLY A 403 25.22 -1.11 15.37
C GLY A 403 23.94 -0.27 15.33
N VAL A 404 22.88 -0.90 14.84
CA VAL A 404 21.56 -0.28 14.70
C VAL A 404 20.85 -0.29 16.05
N ILE A 405 20.19 0.82 16.40
CA ILE A 405 19.29 0.89 17.56
C ILE A 405 18.12 -0.08 17.34
N GLN A 406 17.98 -1.04 18.24
CA GLN A 406 16.90 -2.01 18.25
C GLN A 406 15.74 -1.56 19.13
N GLU A 407 16.05 -1.02 20.31
CA GLU A 407 15.04 -0.64 21.31
C GLU A 407 15.49 0.61 22.09
N LEU A 408 14.52 1.46 22.45
CA LEU A 408 14.70 2.59 23.37
C LEU A 408 13.77 2.38 24.56
N LEU A 409 14.28 2.54 25.78
CA LEU A 409 13.47 2.42 26.99
C LEU A 409 13.72 3.60 27.93
N LEU A 410 12.73 4.49 28.01
CA LEU A 410 12.67 5.50 29.05
C LEU A 410 12.40 4.83 30.40
N HIS A 411 13.17 5.20 31.41
CA HIS A 411 12.93 4.73 32.76
C HIS A 411 11.61 5.32 33.28
N PRO A 412 10.76 4.54 33.97
CA PRO A 412 9.40 4.97 34.34
C PRO A 412 9.37 6.14 35.33
N ALA A 413 10.39 6.29 36.18
CA ALA A 413 10.42 7.30 37.24
C ALA A 413 11.67 8.21 37.28
N SER A 414 12.65 7.99 36.41
CA SER A 414 13.97 8.66 36.48
C SER A 414 14.34 9.18 35.10
N PRO A 415 15.18 10.23 34.97
CA PRO A 415 15.59 10.77 33.67
C PRO A 415 16.69 9.91 33.05
N LEU A 416 16.46 8.60 32.97
CA LEU A 416 17.36 7.61 32.37
C LEU A 416 16.76 7.10 31.07
N LEU A 417 17.61 6.97 30.05
CA LEU A 417 17.28 6.37 28.76
C LEU A 417 18.19 5.18 28.52
N LEU A 418 17.62 3.99 28.39
CA LEU A 418 18.33 2.82 27.90
C LEU A 418 18.28 2.79 26.38
N VAL A 419 19.44 2.60 25.75
CA VAL A 419 19.60 2.46 24.31
C VAL A 419 20.16 1.07 24.04
N VAL A 420 19.33 0.20 23.47
CA VAL A 420 19.71 -1.18 23.12
C VAL A 420 20.09 -1.20 21.63
N MET A 421 21.32 -1.60 21.35
CA MET A 421 21.85 -1.78 20.00
C MET A 421 22.20 -3.25 19.77
N GLY A 422 22.31 -3.65 18.51
CA GLY A 422 22.55 -5.07 18.18
C GLY A 422 23.84 -5.68 18.73
N SER A 423 24.79 -4.88 19.22
CA SER A 423 26.05 -5.36 19.81
C SER A 423 26.39 -4.74 21.17
N SER A 424 25.58 -3.83 21.70
CA SER A 424 25.82 -3.22 23.01
C SER A 424 24.58 -2.54 23.57
N THR A 425 24.52 -2.38 24.89
CA THR A 425 23.50 -1.58 25.58
C THR A 425 24.14 -0.45 26.35
N LYS A 426 23.59 0.76 26.20
CA LYS A 426 24.07 1.97 26.88
C LYS A 426 22.96 2.58 27.70
N LEU A 427 23.30 3.10 28.88
CA LEU A 427 22.40 3.81 29.76
C LEU A 427 22.81 5.28 29.82
N PHE A 428 21.90 6.19 29.49
CA PHE A 428 22.15 7.63 29.49
C PHE A 428 21.34 8.34 30.56
N ASN A 429 21.95 9.33 31.21
CA ASN A 429 21.23 10.32 31.99
C ASN A 429 20.83 11.48 31.07
N ILE A 430 19.53 11.65 30.86
CA ILE A 430 18.95 12.61 29.91
C ILE A 430 19.33 14.04 30.31
N HIS A 431 19.16 14.40 31.59
CA HIS A 431 19.41 15.77 32.06
C HIS A 431 20.89 16.13 32.10
N LYS A 432 21.76 15.17 32.44
CA LYS A 432 23.22 15.39 32.46
C LYS A 432 23.87 15.23 31.08
N GLN A 433 23.16 14.62 30.13
CA GLN A 433 23.68 14.24 28.81
C GLN A 433 24.96 13.40 28.89
N THR A 434 25.04 12.52 29.90
CA THR A 434 26.19 11.65 30.13
C THR A 434 25.77 10.20 30.17
N GLU A 435 26.62 9.32 29.64
CA GLU A 435 26.49 7.88 29.86
C GLU A 435 26.69 7.54 31.34
N VAL A 436 25.86 6.63 31.84
CA VAL A 436 25.90 6.10 33.19
C VAL A 436 26.44 4.67 33.11
N PRO A 437 27.32 4.25 34.04
CA PRO A 437 27.83 2.89 34.04
C PRO A 437 26.69 1.87 34.15
N LEU A 438 26.58 0.99 33.15
CA LEU A 438 25.85 -0.27 33.22
C LEU A 438 26.92 -1.37 33.25
N SER A 439 26.92 -2.22 34.28
CA SER A 439 27.95 -3.23 34.48
C SER A 439 28.14 -4.14 33.25
N VAL A 440 29.42 -4.45 32.95
CA VAL A 440 29.92 -5.02 31.70
C VAL A 440 29.12 -6.24 31.19
N GLU A 441 28.59 -6.11 29.97
CA GLU A 441 27.99 -7.18 29.17
C GLU A 441 29.07 -8.19 28.77
N SER A 442 29.11 -9.37 29.37
CA SER A 442 30.05 -10.43 28.93
C SER A 442 29.47 -11.36 27.85
N HIS A 443 28.32 -10.99 27.25
CA HIS A 443 27.45 -11.92 26.50
C HIS A 443 27.02 -11.45 25.10
N GLY A 444 27.61 -10.37 24.56
CA GLY A 444 27.37 -9.92 23.18
C GLY A 444 26.09 -9.09 22.95
N GLY A 445 25.49 -8.54 24.02
CA GLY A 445 24.35 -7.62 23.97
C GLY A 445 22.98 -8.27 24.26
N TYR A 446 21.94 -7.43 24.35
CA TYR A 446 20.55 -7.84 24.58
C TYR A 446 19.70 -7.72 23.32
N GLN A 447 18.74 -8.63 23.16
CA GLN A 447 17.75 -8.61 22.07
C GLN A 447 16.51 -7.78 22.42
N SER A 448 16.12 -7.79 23.69
CA SER A 448 14.97 -7.04 24.20
C SER A 448 15.18 -6.78 25.69
N CYS A 449 14.80 -5.60 26.14
CA CYS A 449 14.92 -5.19 27.52
C CYS A 449 13.55 -4.75 28.07
N LEU A 450 13.42 -4.72 29.40
CA LEU A 450 12.19 -4.28 30.06
C LEU A 450 12.50 -3.63 31.40
N TRP A 451 11.98 -2.42 31.61
CA TRP A 451 11.84 -1.84 32.96
C TRP A 451 10.63 -2.44 33.64
N LEU A 452 10.82 -3.15 34.74
CA LEU A 452 9.74 -3.71 35.54
C LEU A 452 9.56 -2.85 36.79
N SER A 453 8.36 -2.28 36.95
CA SER A 453 7.92 -1.54 38.13
C SER A 453 6.79 -2.32 38.80
N PHE A 454 6.81 -2.42 40.13
CA PHE A 454 5.76 -3.08 40.91
C PHE A 454 5.54 -2.31 42.23
N ALA A 455 4.34 -2.45 42.81
CA ALA A 455 3.77 -1.53 43.80
C ALA A 455 4.62 -1.19 45.04
N SER A 456 5.61 -2.02 45.42
CA SER A 456 6.39 -1.83 46.64
C SER A 456 7.89 -2.13 46.53
N GLY A 457 8.47 -2.07 45.33
CA GLY A 457 9.89 -2.38 45.12
C GLY A 457 10.64 -1.40 44.21
N PRO A 458 11.98 -1.54 44.13
CA PRO A 458 12.77 -0.78 43.18
C PRO A 458 12.39 -1.16 41.75
N VAL A 459 12.47 -0.21 40.81
CA VAL A 459 12.38 -0.52 39.37
C VAL A 459 13.60 -1.37 39.01
N VAL A 460 13.37 -2.51 38.37
CA VAL A 460 14.44 -3.42 37.93
C VAL A 460 14.52 -3.45 36.42
N LEU A 461 15.71 -3.71 35.89
CA LEU A 461 15.91 -3.93 34.46
C LEU A 461 16.04 -5.43 34.19
N LEU A 462 15.24 -5.94 33.26
CA LEU A 462 15.41 -7.26 32.67
C LEU A 462 16.05 -7.10 31.29
N GLY A 463 17.15 -7.82 31.04
CA GLY A 463 17.81 -7.87 29.72
C GLY A 463 17.81 -9.28 29.19
N ALA A 464 17.08 -9.54 28.10
CA ALA A 464 17.06 -10.84 27.43
C ALA A 464 18.27 -10.95 26.49
N ARG A 465 19.16 -11.90 26.77
CA ARG A 465 20.42 -12.07 26.01
C ARG A 465 20.15 -12.35 24.54
N ALA A 466 21.00 -11.83 23.66
CA ALA A 466 20.79 -11.95 22.23
C ALA A 466 20.93 -13.38 21.70
N THR A 467 21.73 -14.24 22.32
CA THR A 467 22.08 -15.57 21.78
C THR A 467 21.64 -16.72 22.68
N GLU A 468 21.19 -16.43 23.91
CA GLU A 468 20.88 -17.43 24.93
C GLU A 468 19.48 -17.20 25.50
N PRO A 469 18.74 -18.25 25.91
CA PRO A 469 17.45 -18.15 26.60
C PRO A 469 17.63 -17.71 28.06
N VAL A 470 18.35 -16.62 28.28
CA VAL A 470 18.73 -16.12 29.61
C VAL A 470 18.31 -14.67 29.73
N ILE A 471 17.73 -14.33 30.89
CA ILE A 471 17.35 -12.97 31.24
C ILE A 471 18.22 -12.54 32.43
N ASP A 472 19.03 -11.52 32.22
CA ASP A 472 19.82 -10.88 33.27
C ASP A 472 18.98 -9.83 33.98
N ILE A 473 19.00 -9.83 35.32
CA ILE A 473 18.25 -8.88 36.14
C ILE A 473 19.23 -7.92 36.81
N PHE A 474 18.99 -6.63 36.61
CA PHE A 474 19.74 -5.56 37.25
C PHE A 474 18.86 -4.81 38.25
N ALA A 475 19.45 -4.50 39.40
CA ALA A 475 18.84 -3.69 40.45
C ALA A 475 19.56 -2.35 40.58
N PRO A 476 18.88 -1.29 41.05
CA PRO A 476 19.53 -0.03 41.31
C PRO A 476 20.52 -0.17 42.48
N GLY A 477 21.73 0.35 42.30
CA GLY A 477 22.75 0.45 43.34
C GLY A 477 22.38 1.47 44.42
N ALA A 478 23.21 1.59 45.46
CA ALA A 478 22.95 2.44 46.62
C ALA A 478 22.70 3.94 46.29
N GLY A 479 23.14 4.42 45.12
CA GLY A 479 22.91 5.78 44.62
C GLY A 479 21.70 5.95 43.69
N GLY A 480 20.96 4.89 43.38
CA GLY A 480 19.70 4.92 42.61
C GLY A 480 19.80 5.20 41.10
N LEU A 481 20.97 5.63 40.61
CA LEU A 481 21.21 5.94 39.19
C LEU A 481 22.05 4.89 38.45
N GLU A 482 22.85 4.11 39.18
CA GLU A 482 23.64 3.00 38.63
C GLU A 482 22.89 1.68 38.78
N TYR A 483 23.03 0.78 37.81
CA TYR A 483 22.40 -0.53 37.83
C TYR A 483 23.47 -1.63 37.88
N GLN A 484 23.29 -2.59 38.78
CA GLN A 484 24.23 -3.68 39.02
C GLN A 484 23.54 -5.05 38.87
N PRO A 485 24.28 -6.11 38.47
CA PRO A 485 23.71 -7.43 38.30
C PRO A 485 23.21 -7.95 39.65
N ALA A 486 21.98 -8.47 39.66
CA ALA A 486 21.31 -8.89 40.88
C ALA A 486 20.85 -10.35 40.82
N ALA A 487 20.32 -10.80 39.69
CA ALA A 487 19.91 -12.19 39.47
C ALA A 487 19.98 -12.57 37.99
N VAL A 488 19.85 -13.86 37.69
CA VAL A 488 19.80 -14.39 36.32
C VAL A 488 18.70 -15.44 36.24
N TRP A 489 17.84 -15.35 35.23
CA TRP A 489 16.85 -16.38 34.91
C TRP A 489 17.34 -17.19 33.72
N ASN A 490 17.44 -18.50 33.89
CA ASN A 490 17.84 -19.41 32.82
C ASN A 490 16.62 -20.22 32.36
N LEU A 491 16.10 -19.88 31.18
CA LEU A 491 14.90 -20.46 30.61
C LEU A 491 15.21 -21.67 29.71
N GLY A 492 16.47 -22.11 29.66
CA GLY A 492 16.87 -23.29 28.88
C GLY A 492 16.34 -24.60 29.46
N THR A 493 16.05 -25.57 28.58
CA THR A 493 15.61 -26.93 28.97
C THR A 493 16.78 -27.89 29.11
N ASN A 494 16.79 -28.73 30.16
CA ASN A 494 17.81 -29.77 30.40
C ASN A 494 17.75 -30.98 29.45
N GLN A 495 16.86 -30.98 28.45
CA GLN A 495 16.74 -32.07 27.48
C GLN A 495 16.89 -31.53 26.05
N THR A 496 17.70 -32.26 25.29
CA THR A 496 18.13 -32.02 23.91
C THR A 496 16.99 -31.67 22.95
N SER A 497 16.82 -30.40 22.59
CA SER A 497 16.74 -29.93 21.20
C SER A 497 16.46 -28.41 21.10
N VAL A 498 17.40 -27.71 20.44
CA VAL A 498 17.31 -26.37 19.85
C VAL A 498 17.25 -25.19 20.83
N ALA A 499 18.29 -24.35 20.76
CA ALA A 499 18.39 -23.09 21.46
C ALA A 499 17.22 -22.16 21.08
N SER A 500 16.26 -21.98 21.98
CA SER A 500 15.22 -20.97 21.84
C SER A 500 15.82 -19.59 22.11
N ARG A 501 15.80 -18.69 21.13
CA ARG A 501 16.22 -17.30 21.34
C ARG A 501 15.03 -16.51 21.89
N ILE A 502 15.26 -15.61 22.84
CA ILE A 502 14.20 -14.70 23.30
C ILE A 502 14.05 -13.59 22.27
N LYS A 503 12.85 -13.44 21.69
CA LYS A 503 12.53 -12.43 20.68
C LYS A 503 12.11 -11.10 21.31
N ALA A 504 11.28 -11.17 22.36
CA ALA A 504 10.77 -9.99 23.06
C ALA A 504 10.36 -10.35 24.50
N ILE A 505 10.47 -9.38 25.40
CA ILE A 505 9.92 -9.43 26.75
C ILE A 505 8.95 -8.26 26.96
N SER A 506 7.85 -8.51 27.64
CA SER A 506 6.81 -7.51 27.90
C SER A 506 6.11 -7.76 29.23
N THR A 507 5.43 -6.76 29.75
CA THR A 507 4.67 -6.85 31.01
C THR A 507 3.33 -6.14 30.88
N ASP A 508 2.39 -6.52 31.73
CA ASP A 508 1.10 -5.85 31.85
C ASP A 508 1.24 -4.51 32.58
N ALA A 509 0.20 -3.69 32.54
CA ALA A 509 0.24 -2.33 33.10
C ALA A 509 0.55 -2.30 34.62
N ALA A 510 0.18 -3.36 35.35
CA ALA A 510 0.44 -3.47 36.79
C ALA A 510 1.84 -4.01 37.11
N GLY A 511 2.53 -4.64 36.15
CA GLY A 511 3.79 -5.32 36.39
C GLY A 511 3.63 -6.66 37.14
N ASP A 512 2.44 -7.26 37.10
CA ASP A 512 2.12 -8.52 37.79
C ASP A 512 2.44 -9.75 36.93
N HIS A 513 2.46 -9.58 35.60
CA HIS A 513 2.70 -10.62 34.62
C HIS A 513 3.84 -10.25 33.67
N ILE A 514 4.70 -11.21 33.36
CA ILE A 514 5.75 -11.08 32.34
C ILE A 514 5.46 -12.07 31.23
N ALA A 515 5.45 -11.59 29.99
CA ALA A 515 5.41 -12.41 28.78
C ALA A 515 6.80 -12.48 28.14
N VAL A 516 7.25 -13.68 27.80
CA VAL A 516 8.52 -13.95 27.12
C VAL A 516 8.23 -14.66 25.80
N LEU A 517 8.39 -13.93 24.69
CA LEU A 517 8.19 -14.45 23.34
C LEU A 517 9.49 -15.12 22.87
N LEU A 518 9.40 -16.38 22.43
CA LEU A 518 10.52 -17.18 21.97
C LEU A 518 10.50 -17.33 20.45
N GLU A 519 11.68 -17.27 19.83
CA GLU A 519 11.88 -17.56 18.42
C GLU A 519 12.18 -19.04 18.24
N ASN A 520 11.15 -19.80 17.87
CA ASN A 520 11.22 -21.24 17.64
C ASN A 520 10.50 -21.63 16.35
N ASN A 521 10.88 -22.79 15.79
CA ASN A 521 10.28 -23.27 14.55
C ASN A 521 8.79 -23.65 14.76
N PRO A 522 7.83 -23.00 14.08
CA PRO A 522 6.41 -23.27 14.26
C PRO A 522 5.98 -24.66 13.79
N THR A 523 6.82 -25.38 13.01
CA THR A 523 6.50 -26.75 12.57
C THR A 523 6.66 -27.79 13.69
N ASP A 524 7.37 -27.46 14.78
CA ASP A 524 7.45 -28.32 15.95
C ASP A 524 6.32 -27.99 16.92
N PRO A 525 5.29 -28.84 17.06
CA PRO A 525 4.13 -28.57 17.91
C PRO A 525 4.47 -28.57 19.41
N ARG A 526 5.66 -29.05 19.80
CA ARG A 526 6.12 -29.06 21.20
C ARG A 526 7.02 -27.88 21.53
N ALA A 527 7.48 -27.14 20.52
CA ALA A 527 8.36 -26.00 20.75
C ALA A 527 7.57 -24.85 21.40
N PRO A 528 8.06 -24.28 22.51
CA PRO A 528 7.38 -23.18 23.19
C PRO A 528 7.49 -21.90 22.35
N GLY A 529 6.38 -21.20 22.15
CA GLY A 529 6.32 -19.92 21.45
C GLY A 529 6.22 -18.72 22.39
N LEU A 530 5.43 -18.84 23.46
CA LEU A 530 5.23 -17.78 24.45
C LEU A 530 5.17 -18.39 25.85
N LEU A 531 5.93 -17.82 26.78
CA LEU A 531 5.90 -18.16 28.20
C LEU A 531 5.34 -16.98 28.99
N THR A 532 4.51 -17.24 29.99
CA THR A 532 4.06 -16.22 30.94
C THR A 532 4.48 -16.56 32.36
N TYR A 533 4.83 -15.55 33.14
CA TYR A 533 5.25 -15.68 34.53
C TYR A 533 4.47 -14.73 35.42
N GLU A 534 4.04 -15.20 36.58
CA GLU A 534 3.43 -14.38 37.63
C GLU A 534 4.55 -13.81 38.53
N VAL A 535 4.74 -12.49 38.53
CA VAL A 535 5.85 -11.81 39.22
C VAL A 535 5.85 -12.11 40.72
N SER A 536 4.67 -12.25 41.33
CA SER A 536 4.48 -12.61 42.75
C SER A 536 5.14 -13.95 43.13
N ARG A 537 5.42 -14.83 42.16
CA ARG A 537 6.02 -16.14 42.38
C ARG A 537 7.54 -16.15 42.24
N LEU A 538 8.13 -15.10 41.69
CA LEU A 538 9.54 -15.06 41.30
C LEU A 538 10.40 -14.40 42.39
N SER A 539 11.67 -14.76 42.43
CA SER A 539 12.67 -14.00 43.18
C SER A 539 13.13 -12.82 42.35
N LEU A 540 12.79 -11.61 42.81
CA LEU A 540 13.33 -10.35 42.33
C LEU A 540 14.08 -9.65 43.46
N PRO A 541 15.05 -8.77 43.15
CA PRO A 541 15.78 -8.00 44.15
C PRO A 541 14.83 -7.25 45.11
N GLY A 542 14.85 -7.62 46.40
CA GLY A 542 13.92 -7.12 47.43
C GLY A 542 12.79 -8.10 47.82
N SER A 543 12.65 -9.23 47.13
CA SER A 543 11.76 -10.35 47.50
C SER A 543 12.35 -11.19 48.64
N ILE A 544 11.49 -11.77 49.48
CA ILE A 544 11.88 -12.67 50.59
C ILE A 544 12.26 -14.07 50.04
N ARG A 545 11.94 -14.37 48.77
CA ARG A 545 12.13 -15.69 48.16
C ARG A 545 13.47 -15.77 47.44
N ASP A 546 14.12 -16.94 47.50
CA ASP A 546 15.43 -17.22 46.89
C ASP A 546 15.28 -18.31 45.80
N HIS A 547 14.52 -18.01 44.75
CA HIS A 547 14.20 -18.93 43.65
C HIS A 547 14.39 -18.23 42.28
N THR A 548 15.43 -18.63 41.55
CA THR A 548 15.66 -18.20 40.17
C THR A 548 14.67 -18.84 39.22
N ALA A 549 14.01 -18.03 38.38
CA ALA A 549 13.00 -18.53 37.44
C ALA A 549 13.62 -19.45 36.38
N THR A 550 12.89 -20.52 36.08
CA THR A 550 13.22 -21.51 35.06
C THR A 550 12.05 -21.70 34.09
N PHE A 551 12.24 -22.52 33.06
CA PHE A 551 11.16 -22.90 32.14
C PHE A 551 9.95 -23.53 32.85
N GLU A 552 10.18 -24.34 33.89
CA GLU A 552 9.12 -25.06 34.61
C GLU A 552 8.25 -24.15 35.49
N ASP A 553 8.73 -22.94 35.79
CA ASP A 553 8.00 -21.94 36.58
C ASP A 553 6.98 -21.14 35.76
N ALA A 554 6.91 -21.37 34.44
CA ALA A 554 5.96 -20.70 33.56
C ALA A 554 4.51 -21.01 33.99
N THR A 555 3.71 -19.96 34.16
CA THR A 555 2.28 -20.07 34.49
C THR A 555 1.46 -20.53 33.30
N LEU A 556 1.87 -20.16 32.09
CA LEU A 556 1.28 -20.59 30.83
C LEU A 556 2.38 -20.73 29.78
N THR A 557 2.29 -21.80 28.97
CA THR A 557 3.13 -22.03 27.79
C THR A 557 2.24 -22.19 26.56
N VAL A 558 2.38 -21.28 25.59
CA VAL A 558 1.72 -21.35 24.29
C VAL A 558 2.70 -21.92 23.25
N PRO A 559 2.36 -22.98 22.50
CA PRO A 559 3.22 -23.55 21.47
C PRO A 559 3.50 -22.57 20.32
N ALA A 560 4.70 -22.65 19.73
CA ALA A 560 5.11 -21.83 18.58
C ALA A 560 4.25 -22.05 17.33
N SER A 561 3.60 -23.21 17.22
CA SER A 561 2.63 -23.51 16.15
C SER A 561 1.33 -22.71 16.27
N VAL A 562 1.00 -22.19 17.45
CA VAL A 562 -0.25 -21.48 17.74
C VAL A 562 -0.07 -19.96 17.69
N ILE A 563 1.09 -19.46 18.11
CA ILE A 563 1.35 -18.01 18.15
C ILE A 563 2.34 -17.60 17.06
N LYS A 564 1.97 -16.55 16.31
CA LYS A 564 2.85 -15.84 15.38
C LYS A 564 3.48 -14.63 16.05
N THR A 565 2.67 -13.83 16.74
CA THR A 565 3.09 -12.55 17.34
C THR A 565 2.31 -12.27 18.62
N PHE A 566 2.95 -11.62 19.58
CA PHE A 566 2.29 -11.14 20.79
C PHE A 566 1.83 -9.69 20.59
N LEU A 567 0.58 -9.38 20.93
CA LEU A 567 -0.01 -8.04 20.71
C LEU A 567 -0.11 -7.19 21.98
N GLY A 568 -0.19 -7.83 23.16
CA GLY A 568 -0.19 -7.14 24.45
C GLY A 568 -1.13 -7.76 25.48
N PHE A 569 -1.29 -7.05 26.59
CA PHE A 569 -2.18 -7.40 27.69
C PHE A 569 -3.39 -6.46 27.74
N HIS A 570 -4.54 -6.99 28.18
CA HIS A 570 -5.70 -6.19 28.59
C HIS A 570 -6.32 -6.80 29.86
N GLY A 571 -6.06 -6.16 31.02
CA GLY A 571 -6.41 -6.76 32.30
C GLY A 571 -5.70 -8.12 32.47
N THR A 572 -6.47 -9.20 32.67
CA THR A 572 -5.94 -10.57 32.75
C THR A 572 -5.85 -11.28 31.40
N LEU A 573 -6.29 -10.63 30.30
CA LEU A 573 -6.24 -11.20 28.97
C LEU A 573 -4.85 -11.02 28.37
N LEU A 574 -4.30 -12.13 27.92
CA LEU A 574 -3.12 -12.21 27.06
C LEU A 574 -3.58 -12.29 25.60
N VAL A 575 -3.24 -11.30 24.78
CA VAL A 575 -3.73 -11.19 23.40
C VAL A 575 -2.60 -11.41 22.40
N PHE A 576 -2.85 -12.25 21.39
CA PHE A 576 -1.85 -12.59 20.38
C PHE A 576 -2.49 -12.85 19.02
N LEU A 577 -1.63 -12.86 17.99
CA LEU A 577 -1.99 -13.19 16.61
C LEU A 577 -1.44 -14.58 16.28
N ASP A 578 -2.24 -15.44 15.65
CA ASP A 578 -1.80 -16.74 15.15
C ASP A 578 -1.24 -16.68 13.71
N HIS A 579 -0.80 -17.85 13.21
CA HIS A 579 -0.26 -17.97 11.84
C HIS A 579 -1.32 -17.91 10.74
N GLU A 580 -2.60 -18.01 11.09
CA GLU A 580 -3.75 -17.86 10.20
C GLU A 580 -4.38 -16.46 10.26
N PHE A 581 -3.73 -15.52 10.96
CA PHE A 581 -4.14 -14.12 11.13
C PHE A 581 -5.41 -13.90 11.98
N TRP A 582 -5.71 -14.84 12.88
CA TRP A 582 -6.71 -14.64 13.93
C TRP A 582 -6.10 -13.98 15.16
N VAL A 583 -6.77 -12.94 15.65
CA VAL A 583 -6.55 -12.41 17.00
C VAL A 583 -7.24 -13.34 17.98
N LYS A 584 -6.47 -13.76 18.98
CA LYS A 584 -6.88 -14.70 20.01
C LYS A 584 -6.50 -14.15 21.38
N SER A 585 -7.30 -14.49 22.38
CA SER A 585 -7.07 -14.09 23.76
C SER A 585 -7.09 -15.29 24.71
N ILE A 586 -6.30 -15.20 25.78
CA ILE A 586 -6.28 -16.18 26.88
C ILE A 586 -6.42 -15.43 28.20
N ASP A 587 -7.43 -15.79 28.98
CA ASP A 587 -7.62 -15.25 30.32
C ASP A 587 -6.75 -15.97 31.35
N LEU A 588 -5.67 -15.31 31.77
CA LEU A 588 -4.69 -15.86 32.72
C LEU A 588 -5.31 -16.18 34.09
N SER A 589 -6.42 -15.56 34.45
CA SER A 589 -7.12 -15.88 35.71
C SER A 589 -7.72 -17.29 35.71
N LYS A 590 -8.11 -17.80 34.52
CA LYS A 590 -8.73 -19.12 34.32
C LYS A 590 -7.70 -20.24 34.15
N CYS A 591 -6.47 -19.91 33.76
CA CYS A 591 -5.37 -20.87 33.57
C CYS A 591 -4.89 -21.56 34.86
N LYS A 592 -5.44 -21.19 36.03
CA LYS A 592 -5.23 -21.90 37.30
C LYS A 592 -6.05 -23.20 37.40
N ALA A 593 -7.00 -23.45 36.49
CA ALA A 593 -7.82 -24.65 36.43
C ALA A 593 -7.20 -25.74 35.53
N ILE A 594 -7.43 -27.01 35.87
CA ILE A 594 -6.91 -28.18 35.12
C ILE A 594 -7.68 -28.29 33.78
N GLY A 595 -7.01 -28.02 32.65
CA GLY A 595 -7.57 -28.10 31.29
C GLY A 595 -6.47 -28.09 30.22
N THR A 596 -6.80 -28.49 28.98
CA THR A 596 -5.88 -28.35 27.82
C THR A 596 -5.86 -26.90 27.35
N LEU A 597 -4.71 -26.42 26.84
CA LEU A 597 -4.54 -25.03 26.39
C LEU A 597 -5.65 -24.55 25.45
N GLU A 598 -6.10 -25.42 24.54
CA GLU A 598 -7.17 -25.13 23.57
C GLU A 598 -8.50 -24.74 24.23
N SER A 599 -8.79 -25.23 25.44
CA SER A 599 -10.00 -24.87 26.18
C SER A 599 -9.95 -23.47 26.81
N HIS A 600 -8.81 -22.79 26.75
CA HIS A 600 -8.57 -21.47 27.31
C HIS A 600 -8.32 -20.39 26.25
N ILE A 601 -8.39 -20.74 24.96
CA ILE A 601 -8.20 -19.80 23.84
C ILE A 601 -9.57 -19.37 23.32
N ASP A 602 -9.87 -18.08 23.48
CA ASP A 602 -11.02 -17.44 22.86
C ASP A 602 -10.63 -16.90 21.47
N TRP A 603 -11.50 -17.11 20.48
CA TRP A 603 -11.34 -16.61 19.12
C TRP A 603 -12.08 -15.29 18.98
N ASP A 604 -11.34 -14.21 18.82
CA ASP A 604 -11.91 -12.86 18.85
C ASP A 604 -12.34 -12.43 17.43
N PHE A 605 -11.38 -12.19 16.53
CA PHE A 605 -11.66 -11.77 15.16
C PHE A 605 -10.49 -12.03 14.19
N PHE A 606 -10.81 -12.04 12.89
CA PHE A 606 -9.84 -12.22 11.81
C PHE A 606 -9.28 -10.88 11.32
N VAL A 607 -7.97 -10.85 11.04
CA VAL A 607 -7.28 -9.68 10.49
C VAL A 607 -6.85 -9.94 9.04
N PRO A 608 -7.26 -9.12 8.07
CA PRO A 608 -6.78 -9.23 6.70
C PRO A 608 -5.26 -9.12 6.63
N LYS A 609 -4.62 -9.98 5.83
CA LYS A 609 -3.17 -9.97 5.61
C LYS A 609 -2.63 -8.60 5.17
N GLU A 610 -3.47 -7.79 4.53
CA GLU A 610 -3.17 -6.44 4.07
C GLU A 610 -2.84 -5.45 5.22
N TRP A 611 -3.31 -5.73 6.44
CA TRP A 611 -3.05 -4.91 7.63
C TRP A 611 -1.76 -5.32 8.35
N ILE A 612 -1.14 -6.41 7.90
CA ILE A 612 -0.04 -7.08 8.60
C ILE A 612 1.20 -6.98 7.73
N TRP A 613 2.16 -6.18 8.20
CA TRP A 613 3.31 -5.77 7.43
C TRP A 613 4.33 -6.91 7.24
N SER A 614 4.85 -7.09 6.03
CA SER A 614 5.74 -8.22 5.71
C SER A 614 7.23 -7.99 6.02
N ASN A 615 7.65 -6.76 6.32
CA ASN A 615 9.05 -6.37 6.58
C ASN A 615 9.21 -5.62 7.91
N ASN A 616 9.54 -6.34 8.99
CA ASN A 616 10.07 -5.80 10.27
C ASN A 616 9.24 -4.69 10.99
N GLY A 617 7.94 -4.59 10.72
CA GLY A 617 6.99 -3.60 11.28
C GLY A 617 6.02 -4.21 12.30
N VAL A 618 5.51 -3.39 13.22
CA VAL A 618 4.60 -3.80 14.31
C VAL A 618 3.33 -4.43 13.74
N ASP A 619 3.05 -5.68 14.11
CA ASP A 619 1.87 -6.42 13.64
C ASP A 619 0.56 -5.86 14.23
N GLY A 620 0.60 -5.12 15.35
CA GLY A 620 -0.57 -4.52 16.02
C GLY A 620 -0.29 -4.28 17.50
N VAL A 621 -1.19 -3.58 18.20
CA VAL A 621 -1.09 -3.33 19.66
C VAL A 621 -2.46 -3.35 20.33
N VAL A 622 -2.50 -3.80 21.58
CA VAL A 622 -3.69 -3.71 22.44
C VAL A 622 -3.59 -2.50 23.35
N THR A 623 -4.67 -1.72 23.43
CA THR A 623 -4.82 -0.59 24.35
C THR A 623 -5.33 -1.03 25.72
N ASP A 624 -5.12 -0.21 26.74
CA ASP A 624 -5.68 -0.39 28.08
C ASP A 624 -7.22 -0.52 28.09
N ALA A 625 -7.90 0.15 27.16
CA ALA A 625 -9.34 0.07 26.95
C ALA A 625 -9.80 -1.21 26.20
N GLY A 626 -8.90 -2.14 25.88
CA GLY A 626 -9.24 -3.39 25.19
C GLY A 626 -9.51 -3.24 23.69
N THR A 627 -9.19 -2.07 23.14
CA THR A 627 -9.23 -1.82 21.69
C THR A 627 -7.94 -2.35 21.05
N VAL A 628 -8.06 -3.08 19.96
CA VAL A 628 -6.92 -3.63 19.21
C VAL A 628 -6.71 -2.78 17.96
N VAL A 629 -5.47 -2.37 17.70
CA VAL A 629 -5.13 -1.41 16.64
C VAL A 629 -4.02 -1.93 15.75
N PHE A 630 -4.20 -1.72 14.44
CA PHE A 630 -3.28 -2.14 13.38
C PHE A 630 -2.90 -0.95 12.49
N PRO A 631 -1.64 -0.84 12.05
CA PRO A 631 -1.28 0.10 10.99
C PRO A 631 -1.91 -0.35 9.66
N LYS A 632 -2.52 0.57 8.91
CA LYS A 632 -3.10 0.31 7.60
C LYS A 632 -2.94 1.53 6.70
N GLU A 633 -2.10 1.40 5.67
CA GLU A 633 -1.91 2.45 4.64
C GLU A 633 -1.72 3.84 5.28
N GLY A 634 -0.72 4.02 6.15
CA GLY A 634 -0.46 5.30 6.84
C GLY A 634 -1.52 5.80 7.86
N GLU A 635 -2.62 5.07 8.05
CA GLU A 635 -3.64 5.30 9.09
C GLU A 635 -3.66 4.13 10.09
N LEU A 636 -4.53 4.24 11.12
CA LEU A 636 -4.74 3.17 12.10
C LEU A 636 -6.13 2.55 11.92
N ALA A 637 -6.17 1.25 11.67
CA ALA A 637 -7.39 0.46 11.75
C ALA A 637 -7.67 0.11 13.22
N VAL A 638 -8.83 0.56 13.72
CA VAL A 638 -9.23 0.42 15.12
C VAL A 638 -10.38 -0.57 15.24
N VAL A 639 -10.16 -1.67 15.96
CA VAL A 639 -11.19 -2.67 16.25
C VAL A 639 -11.68 -2.46 17.68
N ARG A 640 -12.82 -1.77 17.80
CA ARG A 640 -13.47 -1.48 19.10
C ARG A 640 -14.19 -2.73 19.62
N HIS A 641 -14.22 -2.90 20.94
CA HIS A 641 -14.82 -4.06 21.61
C HIS A 641 -14.27 -5.41 21.10
N ALA A 642 -13.04 -5.40 20.57
CA ALA A 642 -12.39 -6.55 19.97
C ALA A 642 -12.38 -7.77 20.88
N LEU A 643 -12.17 -7.56 22.18
CA LEU A 643 -12.01 -8.61 23.19
C LEU A 643 -13.30 -8.92 23.96
N GLU A 644 -14.45 -8.37 23.53
CA GLU A 644 -15.77 -8.68 24.07
C GLU A 644 -16.53 -9.71 23.22
N TRP A 645 -15.99 -10.08 22.05
CA TRP A 645 -16.60 -11.01 21.11
C TRP A 645 -16.07 -12.44 21.32
N THR A 646 -16.74 -13.24 22.15
CA THR A 646 -16.34 -14.64 22.35
C THR A 646 -17.05 -15.54 21.33
N PHE A 647 -16.33 -16.08 20.34
CA PHE A 647 -16.77 -17.24 19.56
C PHE A 647 -16.27 -18.52 20.23
N THR A 648 -17.18 -19.46 20.53
CA THR A 648 -16.76 -20.78 21.01
C THR A 648 -16.46 -21.69 19.82
N ALA A 649 -15.45 -22.55 19.92
CA ALA A 649 -15.01 -23.45 18.83
C ALA A 649 -16.13 -24.37 18.27
N ASN A 650 -17.24 -24.53 18.99
CA ASN A 650 -18.41 -25.30 18.55
C ASN A 650 -19.33 -24.55 17.55
N ASP A 651 -19.21 -23.23 17.42
CA ASP A 651 -20.03 -22.43 16.50
C ASP A 651 -19.50 -22.44 15.05
N VAL A 652 -18.31 -23.00 14.82
CA VAL A 652 -17.70 -23.16 13.50
C VAL A 652 -17.93 -24.58 12.99
N THR A 653 -19.18 -24.96 12.73
CA THR A 653 -19.49 -26.16 11.94
C THR A 653 -20.15 -25.78 10.62
N GLU A 654 -19.61 -26.33 9.53
CA GLU A 654 -20.02 -26.10 8.14
C GLU A 654 -21.54 -26.10 7.93
N LYS A 655 -22.12 -24.91 7.70
CA LYS A 655 -23.22 -24.67 6.75
C LYS A 655 -23.54 -23.18 6.65
N GLU A 656 -23.63 -22.73 5.40
CA GLU A 656 -24.18 -21.44 4.96
C GLU A 656 -23.44 -20.16 5.39
N ILE A 657 -22.41 -19.79 4.63
CA ILE A 657 -22.03 -18.38 4.48
C ILE A 657 -23.05 -17.75 3.52
N THR A 658 -24.22 -17.38 4.05
CA THR A 658 -25.05 -16.31 3.47
C THR A 658 -24.69 -15.00 4.16
N PRO A 659 -24.68 -13.86 3.43
CA PRO A 659 -24.32 -12.57 4.02
C PRO A 659 -25.48 -12.09 4.90
N LEU A 660 -25.44 -12.40 6.19
CA LEU A 660 -26.35 -11.82 7.16
C LEU A 660 -25.94 -10.38 7.46
N ARG A 661 -26.65 -9.44 6.83
CA ARG A 661 -26.84 -8.07 7.32
C ARG A 661 -27.22 -8.13 8.81
N ARG A 662 -26.40 -7.55 9.69
CA ARG A 662 -26.83 -6.70 10.83
C ARG A 662 -25.63 -6.06 11.56
N THR A 663 -25.41 -4.78 11.23
CA THR A 663 -24.97 -3.67 12.11
C THR A 663 -23.82 -3.91 13.10
N GLY A 664 -22.59 -3.85 12.61
CA GLY A 664 -21.46 -3.27 13.33
C GLY A 664 -20.93 -2.09 12.51
N THR A 665 -20.88 -0.88 13.07
CA THR A 665 -20.40 0.33 12.38
C THR A 665 -18.89 0.27 12.21
N LEU A 666 -18.46 -0.03 10.98
CA LEU A 666 -17.12 0.23 10.50
C LEU A 666 -17.06 1.71 10.09
N ASP A 667 -16.69 2.60 11.01
CA ASP A 667 -16.52 4.02 10.68
C ASP A 667 -15.13 4.24 10.07
N ILE A 668 -15.08 4.39 8.74
CA ILE A 668 -13.97 5.02 8.05
C ILE A 668 -14.21 6.53 8.16
N ALA A 669 -13.33 7.25 8.85
CA ALA A 669 -13.54 8.67 9.17
C ALA A 669 -13.48 9.57 7.92
N SER A 670 -14.63 9.87 7.32
CA SER A 670 -14.80 11.01 6.41
C SER A 670 -15.12 12.28 7.21
N ARG A 671 -14.28 13.31 7.14
CA ARG A 671 -14.58 14.62 7.77
C ARG A 671 -15.72 15.33 7.04
N GLY A 672 -16.85 15.49 7.73
CA GLY A 672 -17.91 16.41 7.33
C GLY A 672 -17.46 17.87 7.47
N GLY A 673 -17.46 18.61 6.36
CA GLY A 673 -17.27 20.06 6.34
C GLY A 673 -18.54 20.76 6.79
N GLY A 674 -18.55 21.29 8.00
CA GLY A 674 -19.57 22.23 8.46
C GLY A 674 -19.40 23.58 7.76
N ARG A 675 -20.35 23.96 6.90
CA ARG A 675 -20.57 25.35 6.49
C ARG A 675 -21.27 26.08 7.63
N GLY A 676 -20.59 27.07 8.22
CA GLY A 676 -21.23 28.13 8.99
C GLY A 676 -21.74 29.21 8.04
N SER A 677 -23.03 29.50 8.14
CA SER A 677 -23.70 30.70 7.62
C SER A 677 -23.17 31.97 8.26
#